data_AF-A0A953BIM9-F1
#
_entry.id   AF-A0A953BIM9-F1
#
_cell.length_a   1.000
_cell.length_b   1.000
_cell.length_c   1.000
_cell.angle_alpha   90.00
_cell.angle_beta   90.00
_cell.angle_gamma   90.00
#
_symmetry.space_group_name_H-M   'P 1'
#
loop_
_entity.id
_entity.type
_entity.pdbx_description
1 polymer ?
#
loop_
_entity_poly.entity_id
_entity_poly.type
_entity_poly.pdbx_seq_one_letter_code
_entity_poly.pdbx_strand_id
1 'polypeptide(L)'
;MPHLLRALLLSLLLLSPLRADDALRAEIQATFDSISKAVLAADQKAYLAHIDSSHPHFYAEHIHWSDELAKFTPAAFSLAIGDGPATFTPTTAEFPLVMAWRFDNGPADNWGTNPSGRSVTFPTVRFIKKDTRWLYAGEKWNEATAPDGSFTVRFLPGSEKTVEDVLKAYPIAKAHVDSEFQRPVTKPQTLVLYQSMDHLKATVYLNMPDTALGGWSEADESIKFMHTYTRGVSGWTAAYAHEYAHVATWELGPGSRTMPWWVQEGVAELCALMFKPGYADRLSTLMRRRAAAGTLADWSDISDYLHTRPSLKSLAYTQGDSMMQFITARFEREGRNRWLQLMAASKPLEVATREAFNLGFAELDALWRKHVAPDDPKTAAAVRPAIEQLLSAMSAAVLKADQPAYLAFVSKADAVLAKEQENWAKDLGLKAPEAFTLELGEELAIDDSGAAVAELTTRWRMPGGRDREVSFPARFVKTPEGAWLYAGEKWLVHKGEGSLVMYEEESLRPVAETVASLLPEIRAHVDEGFGHLGNEAITGAVQQVKLYTSMKHLQHSIYLSYTDGLGGWNEPGESIKILTNPGARQTMLRILLGHEYGHVATFVLGPKASDMPWWILEGVAELSAAKYARNWTRVDRMVKAWAKTEKLIPWDKLADFRGEAANHGLNVYNQGHHMVAFIATAYTRTKLNDWIAAQANGMSLDQASRDVLGLSFDELDTKWRESLVETPAEKPAE
;
A
#
# COMPACT_ATOMS: atom_id res chain seq x y z
N MET A 1 -0.79 99.73 -18.40
CA MET A 1 -0.92 98.26 -18.49
C MET A 1 0.29 97.73 -19.26
N PRO A 2 0.97 96.63 -18.86
CA PRO A 2 0.69 95.71 -17.75
C PRO A 2 1.78 95.67 -16.65
N HIS A 3 1.35 95.27 -15.45
CA HIS A 3 2.15 94.73 -14.34
C HIS A 3 2.26 93.20 -14.55
N LEU A 4 3.21 92.39 -14.06
CA LEU A 4 4.02 92.36 -12.85
C LEU A 4 5.16 91.36 -13.12
N LEU A 5 6.40 91.69 -12.75
CA LEU A 5 7.52 90.76 -12.65
C LEU A 5 8.12 90.95 -11.25
N ARG A 6 8.10 89.93 -10.40
CA ARG A 6 8.89 89.91 -9.16
C ARG A 6 9.40 88.50 -8.83
N ALA A 7 10.73 88.43 -8.85
CA ALA A 7 11.60 87.88 -7.83
C ALA A 7 11.68 86.34 -7.65
N LEU A 8 12.85 85.85 -8.09
CA LEU A 8 13.72 84.86 -7.44
C LEU A 8 13.34 84.50 -5.98
N LEU A 9 13.17 83.20 -5.74
CA LEU A 9 13.73 82.55 -4.56
C LEU A 9 14.15 81.13 -4.92
N LEU A 10 15.42 80.83 -4.60
CA LEU A 10 16.07 79.53 -4.64
C LEU A 10 15.20 78.46 -3.96
N SER A 11 14.84 77.43 -4.70
CA SER A 11 14.43 76.14 -4.16
C SER A 11 15.53 75.14 -4.48
N LEU A 12 16.51 75.01 -3.59
CA LEU A 12 17.30 73.78 -3.49
C LEU A 12 16.30 72.64 -3.21
N LEU A 13 15.98 71.87 -4.25
CA LEU A 13 15.39 70.55 -4.07
C LEU A 13 16.40 69.70 -3.32
N LEU A 14 16.15 69.53 -2.02
CA LEU A 14 16.71 68.47 -1.20
C LEU A 14 16.43 67.14 -1.91
N LEU A 15 17.43 66.63 -2.63
CA LEU A 15 17.57 65.20 -2.93
C LEU A 15 17.67 64.50 -1.57
N SER A 16 16.52 64.19 -0.98
CA SER A 16 16.45 63.21 0.09
C SER A 16 16.97 61.91 -0.52
N PRO A 17 17.99 61.25 0.07
CA PRO A 17 18.39 59.95 -0.43
C PRO A 17 17.16 59.05 -0.39
N LEU A 18 16.80 58.45 -1.53
CA LEU A 18 15.92 57.28 -1.56
C LEU A 18 16.33 56.41 -0.38
N ARG A 19 15.38 56.01 0.48
CA ARG A 19 15.73 55.07 1.55
C ARG A 19 16.37 53.88 0.85
N ALA A 20 17.43 53.29 1.41
CA ALA A 20 18.14 52.19 0.76
C ALA A 20 17.19 51.07 0.29
N ASP A 21 16.09 50.88 1.02
CA ASP A 21 14.97 49.99 0.67
C ASP A 21 14.27 50.37 -0.66
N ASP A 22 14.01 51.65 -0.91
CA ASP A 22 13.36 52.14 -2.13
C ASP A 22 14.24 51.89 -3.38
N ALA A 23 15.56 52.05 -3.24
CA ALA A 23 16.50 51.77 -4.32
C ALA A 23 16.54 50.26 -4.64
N LEU A 24 16.58 49.40 -3.62
CA LEU A 24 16.56 47.95 -3.80
C LEU A 24 15.21 47.46 -4.37
N ARG A 25 14.09 48.05 -3.96
CA ARG A 25 12.77 47.80 -4.56
C ARG A 25 12.74 48.17 -6.05
N ALA A 26 13.35 49.29 -6.43
CA ALA A 26 13.44 49.68 -7.83
C ALA A 26 14.28 48.69 -8.65
N GLU A 27 15.37 48.15 -8.10
CA GLU A 27 16.15 47.09 -8.77
C GLU A 27 15.35 45.78 -8.94
N ILE A 28 14.57 45.40 -7.93
CA ILE A 28 13.68 44.23 -8.01
C ILE A 28 12.58 44.46 -9.04
N GLN A 29 11.97 45.65 -9.09
CA GLN A 29 10.98 45.99 -10.11
C GLN A 29 11.57 45.92 -11.52
N ALA A 30 12.79 46.44 -11.73
CA ALA A 30 13.48 46.30 -13.01
C ALA A 30 13.75 44.83 -13.39
N THR A 31 14.00 43.98 -12.39
CA THR A 31 14.14 42.53 -12.59
C THR A 31 12.81 41.90 -13.00
N PHE A 32 11.70 42.27 -12.36
CA PHE A 32 10.35 41.83 -12.73
C PHE A 32 9.97 42.22 -14.16
N ASP A 33 10.27 43.46 -14.55
CA ASP A 33 10.01 43.95 -15.90
C ASP A 33 10.81 43.13 -16.92
N SER A 34 12.06 42.78 -16.60
CA SER A 34 12.89 41.94 -17.47
C SER A 34 12.41 40.50 -17.55
N ILE A 35 11.97 39.89 -16.44
CA ILE A 35 11.38 38.55 -16.43
C ILE A 35 10.10 38.57 -17.26
N SER A 36 9.23 39.55 -17.03
CA SER A 36 7.95 39.66 -17.74
C SER A 36 8.14 39.83 -19.24
N LYS A 37 9.13 40.63 -19.65
CA LYS A 37 9.52 40.78 -21.06
C LYS A 37 10.00 39.45 -21.67
N ALA A 38 10.81 38.67 -20.95
CA ALA A 38 11.27 37.37 -21.43
C ALA A 38 10.11 36.38 -21.60
N VAL A 39 9.21 36.31 -20.62
CA VAL A 39 8.01 35.45 -20.65
C VAL A 39 7.08 35.82 -21.81
N LEU A 40 6.78 37.11 -22.00
CA LEU A 40 5.95 37.60 -23.11
C LEU A 40 6.59 37.42 -24.49
N ALA A 41 7.91 37.31 -24.56
CA ALA A 41 8.64 37.03 -25.78
C ALA A 41 8.86 35.53 -26.03
N ALA A 42 8.41 34.66 -25.11
CA ALA A 42 8.77 33.23 -25.08
C ALA A 42 10.29 32.98 -25.18
N ASP A 43 11.10 33.89 -24.62
CA ASP A 43 12.56 33.79 -24.64
C ASP A 43 13.04 33.02 -23.40
N GLN A 44 13.11 31.70 -23.54
CA GLN A 44 13.54 30.79 -22.48
C GLN A 44 14.92 31.16 -21.90
N LYS A 45 15.88 31.50 -22.77
CA LYS A 45 17.24 31.82 -22.36
C LYS A 45 17.28 33.11 -21.55
N ALA A 46 16.55 34.13 -21.98
CA ALA A 46 16.45 35.39 -21.23
C ALA A 46 15.73 35.19 -19.89
N TYR A 47 14.71 34.33 -19.84
CA TYR A 47 14.02 33.99 -18.60
C TYR A 47 14.95 33.28 -17.61
N LEU A 48 15.61 32.20 -18.05
CA LEU A 48 16.50 31.40 -17.21
C LEU A 48 17.71 32.19 -16.69
N ALA A 49 18.08 33.31 -17.34
CA ALA A 49 19.13 34.21 -16.84
C ALA A 49 18.75 34.96 -15.55
N HIS A 50 17.47 34.92 -15.15
CA HIS A 50 16.94 35.47 -13.90
C HIS A 50 16.63 34.41 -12.85
N ILE A 51 16.91 33.14 -13.12
CA ILE A 51 16.64 32.03 -12.20
C ILE A 51 17.94 31.58 -11.54
N ASP A 52 17.91 31.34 -10.24
CA ASP A 52 19.08 30.80 -9.53
C ASP A 52 19.34 29.34 -9.93
N SER A 53 20.50 29.08 -10.53
CA SER A 53 20.92 27.75 -10.96
C SER A 53 21.66 26.95 -9.89
N SER A 54 21.78 27.48 -8.66
CA SER A 54 22.51 26.80 -7.57
C SER A 54 21.78 25.58 -6.98
N HIS A 55 20.48 25.43 -7.30
CA HIS A 55 19.65 24.30 -6.89
C HIS A 55 19.17 23.54 -8.13
N PRO A 56 19.76 22.37 -8.43
CA PRO A 56 19.50 21.65 -9.69
C PRO A 56 18.03 21.33 -9.95
N HIS A 57 17.27 20.85 -8.94
CA HIS A 57 15.84 20.57 -9.10
C HIS A 57 15.02 21.82 -9.40
N PHE A 58 15.28 22.91 -8.67
CA PHE A 58 14.60 24.18 -8.90
C PHE A 58 14.91 24.73 -10.30
N TYR A 59 16.17 24.66 -10.73
CA TYR A 59 16.53 25.10 -12.08
C TYR A 59 15.90 24.22 -13.17
N ALA A 60 15.84 22.89 -12.96
CA ALA A 60 15.17 21.96 -13.87
C ALA A 60 13.67 22.26 -14.01
N GLU A 61 12.98 22.55 -12.89
CA GLU A 61 11.58 22.98 -12.88
C GLU A 61 11.36 24.23 -13.73
N HIS A 62 12.27 25.20 -13.63
CA HIS A 62 12.20 26.41 -14.43
C HIS A 62 12.54 26.18 -15.91
N ILE A 63 13.35 25.18 -16.26
CA ILE A 63 13.57 24.77 -17.67
C ILE A 63 12.26 24.24 -18.24
N HIS A 64 11.62 23.25 -17.63
CA HIS A 64 10.38 22.67 -18.16
C HIS A 64 9.23 23.68 -18.15
N TRP A 65 9.09 24.47 -17.09
CA TRP A 65 8.10 25.56 -17.03
C TRP A 65 8.25 26.54 -18.20
N SER A 66 9.50 26.84 -18.60
CA SER A 66 9.78 27.79 -19.68
C SER A 66 9.79 27.17 -21.08
N ASP A 67 9.98 25.86 -21.22
CA ASP A 67 9.83 25.12 -22.48
C ASP A 67 8.41 25.29 -23.06
N GLU A 68 7.40 25.34 -22.18
CA GLU A 68 6.00 25.54 -22.60
C GLU A 68 5.71 26.94 -23.16
N LEU A 69 6.50 27.96 -22.83
CA LEU A 69 6.24 29.33 -23.30
C LEU A 69 6.28 29.44 -24.84
N ALA A 70 7.09 28.60 -25.48
CA ALA A 70 7.18 28.53 -26.94
C ALA A 70 5.92 27.89 -27.57
N LYS A 71 5.25 27.00 -26.83
CA LYS A 71 3.99 26.37 -27.26
C LYS A 71 2.79 27.26 -26.94
N PHE A 72 2.83 27.92 -25.79
CA PHE A 72 1.75 28.75 -25.26
C PHE A 72 2.31 30.01 -24.61
N THR A 73 2.41 31.08 -25.40
CA THR A 73 2.87 32.38 -24.91
C THR A 73 1.71 33.17 -24.30
N PRO A 74 1.83 33.69 -23.06
CA PRO A 74 0.79 34.53 -22.47
C PRO A 74 0.67 35.87 -23.21
N ALA A 75 -0.55 36.38 -23.33
CA ALA A 75 -0.84 37.71 -23.88
C ALA A 75 -0.54 38.84 -22.88
N ALA A 76 -0.59 38.55 -21.58
CA ALA A 76 -0.14 39.43 -20.52
C ALA A 76 0.55 38.62 -19.42
N PHE A 77 1.60 39.17 -18.83
CA PHE A 77 2.31 38.60 -17.70
C PHE A 77 2.94 39.73 -16.89
N SER A 78 2.85 39.66 -15.56
CA SER A 78 3.45 40.64 -14.67
C SER A 78 3.77 40.03 -13.31
N LEU A 79 4.79 40.57 -12.67
CA LEU A 79 5.19 40.27 -11.30
C LEU A 79 5.14 41.55 -10.46
N ALA A 80 4.75 41.43 -9.20
CA ALA A 80 4.73 42.52 -8.25
C ALA A 80 5.08 42.05 -6.83
N ILE A 81 5.60 42.95 -6.01
CA ILE A 81 5.75 42.70 -4.57
C ILE A 81 4.35 42.69 -3.97
N GLY A 82 3.97 41.57 -3.35
CA GLY A 82 2.68 41.39 -2.70
C GLY A 82 2.60 42.02 -1.32
N ASP A 83 1.37 42.07 -0.80
CA ASP A 83 1.11 42.56 0.54
C ASP A 83 1.65 41.58 1.60
N GLY A 84 2.47 42.10 2.52
CA GLY A 84 3.00 41.33 3.64
C GLY A 84 4.41 41.78 4.06
N PRO A 85 5.05 41.03 4.97
CA PRO A 85 6.41 41.33 5.41
C PRO A 85 7.38 41.28 4.23
N ALA A 86 8.15 42.36 4.05
CA ALA A 86 9.14 42.48 3.00
C ALA A 86 10.47 42.95 3.58
N THR A 87 11.57 42.28 3.23
CA THR A 87 12.92 42.58 3.70
C THR A 87 13.83 42.74 2.50
N PHE A 88 14.57 43.84 2.42
CA PHE A 88 15.57 44.06 1.37
C PHE A 88 16.92 44.33 2.00
N THR A 89 17.92 43.59 1.54
CA THR A 89 19.33 43.79 1.87
C THR A 89 20.10 43.96 0.55
N PRO A 90 21.37 44.40 0.61
CA PRO A 90 22.19 44.51 -0.61
C PRO A 90 22.37 43.20 -1.39
N THR A 91 22.13 42.04 -0.76
CA THR A 91 22.38 40.71 -1.34
C THR A 91 21.15 39.80 -1.40
N THR A 92 20.09 40.12 -0.66
CA THR A 92 18.87 39.30 -0.58
C THR A 92 17.63 40.18 -0.54
N ALA A 93 16.55 39.73 -1.14
CA ALA A 93 15.23 40.30 -0.95
C ALA A 93 14.21 39.18 -0.66
N GLU A 94 13.37 39.36 0.35
CA GLU A 94 12.34 38.39 0.75
C GLU A 94 10.99 39.09 0.89
N PHE A 95 9.97 38.63 0.17
CA PHE A 95 8.62 39.20 0.19
C PHE A 95 7.61 38.24 -0.46
N PRO A 96 6.29 38.34 -0.19
CA PRO A 96 5.26 37.67 -0.99
C PRO A 96 5.31 38.14 -2.45
N LEU A 97 5.20 37.24 -3.42
CA LEU A 97 5.22 37.57 -4.85
C LEU A 97 3.82 37.46 -5.45
N VAL A 98 3.34 38.50 -6.10
CA VAL A 98 2.12 38.44 -6.92
C VAL A 98 2.53 38.14 -8.36
N MET A 99 1.97 37.08 -8.92
CA MET A 99 2.11 36.73 -10.33
C MET A 99 0.75 36.79 -11.00
N ALA A 100 0.65 37.57 -12.08
CA ALA A 100 -0.57 37.69 -12.86
C ALA A 100 -0.31 37.44 -14.34
N TRP A 101 -1.22 36.71 -15.00
CA TRP A 101 -1.08 36.34 -16.40
C TRP A 101 -2.43 36.20 -17.11
N ARG A 102 -2.41 36.32 -18.44
CA ARG A 102 -3.58 36.19 -19.32
C ARG A 102 -3.19 35.51 -20.62
N PHE A 103 -4.01 34.58 -21.09
CA PHE A 103 -3.96 33.90 -22.37
C PHE A 103 -5.20 34.26 -23.16
N ASP A 104 -4.98 34.90 -24.31
CA ASP A 104 -6.07 35.30 -25.22
C ASP A 104 -6.38 34.20 -26.25
N ASN A 105 -5.45 33.27 -26.49
CA ASN A 105 -5.55 32.19 -27.46
C ASN A 105 -5.08 30.85 -26.86
N GLY A 106 -5.73 29.75 -27.25
CA GLY A 106 -5.46 28.39 -26.76
C GLY A 106 -6.66 27.46 -27.01
N PRO A 107 -6.47 26.12 -27.02
CA PRO A 107 -7.58 25.18 -27.12
C PRO A 107 -8.51 25.36 -25.92
N ALA A 108 -9.74 25.86 -26.16
CA ALA A 108 -10.71 26.19 -25.11
C ALA A 108 -11.01 25.00 -24.19
N ASP A 109 -10.95 23.78 -24.74
CA ASP A 109 -11.31 22.56 -24.04
C ASP A 109 -10.14 21.92 -23.26
N ASN A 110 -8.87 22.23 -23.62
CA ASN A 110 -7.73 21.44 -23.16
C ASN A 110 -6.52 22.22 -22.63
N TRP A 111 -6.27 23.47 -23.03
CA TRP A 111 -5.12 24.26 -22.56
C TRP A 111 -5.54 25.73 -22.51
N GLY A 112 -6.62 25.93 -21.77
CA GLY A 112 -7.62 26.98 -21.95
C GLY A 112 -7.07 28.40 -22.02
N THR A 113 -7.80 29.23 -22.77
CA THR A 113 -7.71 30.68 -22.64
C THR A 113 -8.22 31.10 -21.26
N ASN A 114 -7.66 32.17 -20.72
CA ASN A 114 -8.18 32.83 -19.53
C ASN A 114 -8.31 34.33 -19.83
N PRO A 115 -9.27 34.74 -20.68
CA PRO A 115 -9.37 36.14 -21.12
C PRO A 115 -9.64 37.12 -19.97
N SER A 116 -10.14 36.65 -18.82
CA SER A 116 -10.28 37.45 -17.60
C SER A 116 -8.95 37.72 -16.86
N GLY A 117 -7.87 37.03 -17.25
CA GLY A 117 -6.63 36.94 -16.48
C GLY A 117 -6.76 36.02 -15.26
N ARG A 118 -5.61 35.64 -14.72
CA ARG A 118 -5.42 34.98 -13.42
C ARG A 118 -4.36 35.76 -12.65
N SER A 119 -4.48 35.77 -11.34
CA SER A 119 -3.48 36.33 -10.43
C SER A 119 -3.40 35.46 -9.19
N VAL A 120 -2.18 35.18 -8.72
CA VAL A 120 -1.93 34.43 -7.50
C VAL A 120 -0.87 35.13 -6.67
N THR A 121 -1.05 35.10 -5.35
CA THR A 121 -0.03 35.53 -4.40
C THR A 121 0.70 34.30 -3.88
N PHE A 122 1.98 34.21 -4.21
CA PHE A 122 2.91 33.25 -3.66
C PHE A 122 3.19 33.59 -2.19
N PRO A 123 3.57 32.59 -1.36
CA PRO A 123 4.16 32.86 -0.06
C PRO A 123 5.45 33.69 -0.19
N THR A 124 6.12 34.00 0.93
CA THR A 124 7.40 34.70 0.88
C THR A 124 8.39 33.98 -0.04
N VAL A 125 8.82 34.67 -1.09
CA VAL A 125 9.87 34.21 -2.00
C VAL A 125 11.20 34.86 -1.67
N ARG A 126 12.28 34.31 -2.22
CA ARG A 126 13.62 34.85 -2.09
C ARG A 126 14.21 35.24 -3.44
N PHE A 127 14.75 36.44 -3.51
CA PHE A 127 15.67 36.87 -4.55
C PHE A 127 17.07 37.01 -3.96
N ILE A 128 18.08 36.58 -4.71
CA ILE A 128 19.49 36.71 -4.32
C ILE A 128 20.25 37.53 -5.36
N LYS A 129 21.13 38.42 -4.91
CA LYS A 129 21.96 39.23 -5.81
C LYS A 129 23.27 38.46 -6.09
N LYS A 130 23.50 38.08 -7.34
CA LYS A 130 24.78 37.55 -7.82
C LYS A 130 25.36 38.53 -8.83
N ASP A 131 26.60 38.95 -8.58
CA ASP A 131 27.25 40.06 -9.28
C ASP A 131 26.40 41.34 -9.21
N THR A 132 25.80 41.74 -10.33
CA THR A 132 24.93 42.92 -10.43
C THR A 132 23.48 42.57 -10.73
N ARG A 133 23.09 41.29 -10.67
CA ARG A 133 21.76 40.80 -11.07
C ARG A 133 21.04 40.13 -9.91
N TRP A 134 19.75 40.40 -9.79
CA TRP A 134 18.85 39.67 -8.91
C TRP A 134 18.37 38.40 -9.60
N LEU A 135 18.45 37.27 -8.89
CA LEU A 135 17.98 35.97 -9.34
C LEU A 135 16.86 35.49 -8.43
N TYR A 136 15.78 34.98 -9.03
CA TYR A 136 14.70 34.30 -8.32
C TYR A 136 15.22 32.97 -7.79
N ALA A 137 15.11 32.76 -6.48
CA ALA A 137 15.60 31.58 -5.76
C ALA A 137 14.46 30.77 -5.12
N GLY A 138 13.23 30.93 -5.62
CA GLY A 138 12.06 30.17 -5.19
C GLY A 138 11.41 30.69 -3.91
N GLU A 139 10.44 29.92 -3.42
CA GLU A 139 9.73 30.17 -2.17
C GLU A 139 10.58 29.80 -0.95
N LYS A 140 10.23 30.43 0.18
CA LYS A 140 10.75 30.05 1.49
C LYS A 140 9.97 28.85 2.02
N TRP A 141 10.54 27.66 1.86
CA TRP A 141 9.97 26.40 2.33
C TRP A 141 10.47 26.04 3.74
N ASN A 142 9.60 25.45 4.55
CA ASN A 142 10.05 24.57 5.64
C ASN A 142 10.46 23.23 5.02
N GLU A 143 11.44 22.57 5.63
CA GLU A 143 11.96 21.29 5.16
C GLU A 143 11.94 20.24 6.27
N ALA A 144 11.56 19.02 5.90
CA ALA A 144 11.70 17.83 6.73
C ALA A 144 12.39 16.75 5.90
N THR A 145 13.61 16.38 6.28
CA THR A 145 14.41 15.37 5.58
C THR A 145 14.26 14.02 6.28
N ALA A 146 14.14 12.95 5.49
CA ALA A 146 14.12 11.59 6.01
C ALA A 146 15.42 11.27 6.78
N PRO A 147 15.38 10.46 7.85
CA PRO A 147 16.57 10.15 8.65
C PRO A 147 17.75 9.57 7.87
N ASP A 148 17.48 8.85 6.78
CA ASP A 148 18.47 8.25 5.89
C ASP A 148 18.91 9.17 4.73
N GLY A 149 18.34 10.38 4.64
CA GLY A 149 18.61 11.34 3.59
C GLY A 149 18.02 10.97 2.22
N SER A 150 17.16 9.95 2.14
CA SER A 150 16.62 9.44 0.86
C SER A 150 15.60 10.38 0.20
N PHE A 151 14.95 11.26 0.97
CA PHE A 151 14.08 12.30 0.43
C PHE A 151 13.92 13.49 1.38
N THR A 152 13.46 14.62 0.84
CA THR A 152 13.11 15.82 1.59
C THR A 152 11.70 16.30 1.25
N VAL A 153 10.91 16.63 2.27
CA VAL A 153 9.59 17.24 2.14
C VAL A 153 9.70 18.75 2.33
N ARG A 154 9.36 19.52 1.31
CA ARG A 154 9.19 20.98 1.32
C ARG A 154 7.74 21.33 1.55
N PHE A 155 7.46 22.20 2.51
CA PHE A 155 6.09 22.56 2.87
C PHE A 155 5.99 23.99 3.42
N LEU A 156 4.79 24.56 3.37
CA LEU A 156 4.48 25.84 4.01
C LEU A 156 3.95 25.61 5.44
N PRO A 157 4.13 26.58 6.36
CA PRO A 157 3.60 26.49 7.72
C PRO A 157 2.12 26.13 7.76
N GLY A 158 1.72 25.22 8.65
CA GLY A 158 0.35 24.69 8.73
C GLY A 158 0.14 23.34 8.03
N SER A 159 1.18 22.79 7.39
CA SER A 159 1.17 21.45 6.78
C SER A 159 1.86 20.37 7.62
N GLU A 160 2.27 20.67 8.85
CA GLU A 160 3.13 19.81 9.70
C GLU A 160 2.53 18.42 9.90
N LYS A 161 1.23 18.34 10.19
CA LYS A 161 0.54 17.05 10.34
C LYS A 161 0.54 16.23 9.05
N THR A 162 0.34 16.87 7.90
CA THR A 162 0.43 16.20 6.60
C THR A 162 1.86 15.69 6.38
N VAL A 163 2.88 16.48 6.73
CA VAL A 163 4.29 16.06 6.62
C VAL A 163 4.57 14.82 7.45
N GLU A 164 4.03 14.70 8.66
CA GLU A 164 4.15 13.47 9.47
C GLU A 164 3.57 12.23 8.76
N ASP A 165 2.42 12.36 8.10
CA ASP A 165 1.84 11.28 7.30
C ASP A 165 2.72 10.96 6.07
N VAL A 166 3.22 11.99 5.37
CA VAL A 166 4.07 11.83 4.18
C VAL A 166 5.40 11.15 4.50
N LEU A 167 6.03 11.52 5.61
CA LEU A 167 7.31 10.92 6.05
C LEU A 167 7.19 9.41 6.30
N LYS A 168 5.99 8.92 6.65
CA LYS A 168 5.69 7.49 6.80
C LYS A 168 5.24 6.85 5.49
N ALA A 169 4.41 7.54 4.72
CA ALA A 169 3.80 7.00 3.51
C ALA A 169 4.78 6.84 2.34
N TYR A 170 5.67 7.83 2.13
CA TYR A 170 6.53 7.86 0.96
C TYR A 170 7.53 6.69 0.89
N PRO A 171 8.21 6.28 1.99
CA PRO A 171 9.08 5.10 1.98
C PRO A 171 8.36 3.81 1.54
N ILE A 172 7.11 3.61 2.00
CA ILE A 172 6.29 2.44 1.65
C ILE A 172 5.96 2.45 0.16
N ALA A 173 5.48 3.59 -0.34
CA ALA A 173 5.17 3.78 -1.75
C ALA A 173 6.41 3.54 -2.63
N LYS A 174 7.55 4.13 -2.24
CA LYS A 174 8.83 3.99 -2.94
C LYS A 174 9.30 2.54 -3.00
N ALA A 175 9.31 1.84 -1.87
CA ALA A 175 9.74 0.45 -1.81
C ALA A 175 8.88 -0.46 -2.68
N HIS A 176 7.56 -0.24 -2.71
CA HIS A 176 6.66 -0.99 -3.58
C HIS A 176 6.96 -0.73 -5.06
N VAL A 177 7.02 0.54 -5.49
CA VAL A 177 7.29 0.91 -6.88
C VAL A 177 8.66 0.40 -7.34
N ASP A 178 9.70 0.51 -6.51
CA ASP A 178 11.03 -0.02 -6.82
C ASP A 178 10.99 -1.54 -7.06
N SER A 179 10.16 -2.27 -6.31
CA SER A 179 9.91 -3.70 -6.50
C SER A 179 9.12 -4.00 -7.79
N GLU A 180 8.09 -3.21 -8.10
CA GLU A 180 7.31 -3.35 -9.34
C GLU A 180 8.16 -3.13 -10.59
N PHE A 181 9.07 -2.15 -10.58
CA PHE A 181 9.98 -1.87 -11.69
C PHE A 181 11.23 -2.76 -11.69
N GLN A 182 11.50 -3.50 -10.61
CA GLN A 182 12.73 -4.27 -10.39
C GLN A 182 14.00 -3.42 -10.61
N ARG A 183 13.91 -2.11 -10.34
CA ARG A 183 14.97 -1.13 -10.59
C ARG A 183 14.86 0.03 -9.61
N PRO A 184 15.47 -0.08 -8.42
CA PRO A 184 15.38 0.97 -7.41
C PRO A 184 15.97 2.29 -7.89
N VAL A 185 15.23 3.39 -7.71
CA VAL A 185 15.77 4.73 -7.93
C VAL A 185 16.58 5.14 -6.70
N THR A 186 17.87 5.39 -6.87
CA THR A 186 18.78 5.72 -5.76
C THR A 186 18.98 7.21 -5.55
N LYS A 187 18.59 8.05 -6.53
CA LYS A 187 18.69 9.51 -6.39
C LYS A 187 17.70 9.98 -5.31
N PRO A 188 18.10 10.88 -4.39
CA PRO A 188 17.19 11.42 -3.41
C PRO A 188 16.03 12.16 -4.07
N GLN A 189 14.83 12.08 -3.48
CA GLN A 189 13.64 12.74 -4.02
C GLN A 189 13.29 14.01 -3.24
N THR A 190 12.73 15.00 -3.93
CA THR A 190 12.14 16.19 -3.30
C THR A 190 10.63 16.11 -3.45
N LEU A 191 9.90 16.20 -2.34
CA LEU A 191 8.44 16.21 -2.30
C LEU A 191 7.98 17.61 -1.88
N VAL A 192 7.02 18.22 -2.58
CA VAL A 192 6.56 19.60 -2.29
C VAL A 192 5.06 19.61 -2.01
N LEU A 193 4.67 20.18 -0.86
CA LEU A 193 3.29 20.30 -0.41
C LEU A 193 2.79 21.74 -0.49
N TYR A 194 1.92 22.00 -1.45
CA TYR A 194 1.28 23.30 -1.69
C TYR A 194 -0.01 23.45 -0.89
N GLN A 195 -0.32 24.68 -0.48
CA GLN A 195 -1.57 25.02 0.21
C GLN A 195 -2.59 25.73 -0.70
N SER A 196 -2.17 26.12 -1.91
CA SER A 196 -3.01 26.79 -2.90
C SER A 196 -2.88 26.10 -4.26
N MET A 197 -4.01 25.73 -4.84
CA MET A 197 -4.07 25.11 -6.17
C MET A 197 -3.60 26.07 -7.26
N ASP A 198 -3.90 27.36 -7.12
CA ASP A 198 -3.43 28.37 -8.07
C ASP A 198 -1.92 28.59 -7.98
N HIS A 199 -1.35 28.47 -6.77
CA HIS A 199 0.11 28.51 -6.57
C HIS A 199 0.78 27.29 -7.20
N LEU A 200 0.27 26.09 -6.92
CA LEU A 200 0.75 24.85 -7.55
C LEU A 200 0.73 24.96 -9.09
N LYS A 201 -0.39 25.38 -9.68
CA LYS A 201 -0.52 25.55 -11.13
C LYS A 201 0.49 26.57 -11.68
N ALA A 202 0.70 27.68 -11.00
CA ALA A 202 1.67 28.69 -11.42
C ALA A 202 3.11 28.16 -11.44
N THR A 203 3.43 27.11 -10.67
CA THR A 203 4.74 26.44 -10.66
C THR A 203 4.86 25.25 -11.62
N VAL A 204 3.76 24.85 -12.26
CA VAL A 204 3.73 23.76 -13.24
C VAL A 204 3.59 24.36 -14.63
N TYR A 205 2.37 24.77 -15.02
CA TYR A 205 2.08 25.41 -16.30
C TYR A 205 1.01 26.49 -16.17
N LEU A 206 1.30 27.69 -16.67
CA LEU A 206 0.41 28.85 -16.53
C LEU A 206 -0.96 28.68 -17.23
N ASN A 207 -0.99 27.97 -18.34
CA ASN A 207 -2.20 27.65 -19.11
C ASN A 207 -2.89 26.35 -18.63
N MET A 208 -2.51 25.87 -17.44
CA MET A 208 -3.20 24.89 -16.59
C MET A 208 -4.74 24.87 -16.74
N PRO A 209 -5.42 24.04 -17.58
CA PRO A 209 -6.88 24.11 -17.75
C PRO A 209 -7.64 23.53 -16.54
N ASP A 210 -7.07 22.49 -15.91
CA ASP A 210 -7.80 21.61 -15.02
C ASP A 210 -8.08 22.36 -13.72
N THR A 211 -9.29 22.22 -13.19
CA THR A 211 -9.68 22.91 -11.95
C THR A 211 -8.93 22.37 -10.74
N ALA A 212 -8.51 21.10 -10.77
CA ALA A 212 -7.68 20.46 -9.76
C ALA A 212 -6.58 19.59 -10.39
N LEU A 213 -5.41 19.55 -9.75
CA LEU A 213 -4.31 18.64 -10.07
C LEU A 213 -4.22 17.57 -8.97
N GLY A 214 -4.20 16.30 -9.39
CA GLY A 214 -4.14 15.16 -8.48
C GLY A 214 -2.76 14.99 -7.83
N GLY A 215 -1.72 15.31 -8.59
CA GLY A 215 -0.31 15.28 -8.24
C GLY A 215 0.48 15.66 -9.50
N TRP A 216 1.76 15.95 -9.37
CA TRP A 216 2.60 16.27 -10.52
C TRP A 216 4.04 15.85 -10.31
N SER A 217 4.64 15.23 -11.32
CA SER A 217 6.08 14.99 -11.38
C SER A 217 6.55 14.95 -12.83
N GLU A 218 7.73 15.52 -13.08
CA GLU A 218 8.45 15.37 -14.34
C GLU A 218 9.85 14.81 -14.10
N ALA A 219 10.49 14.34 -15.18
CA ALA A 219 11.85 13.83 -15.13
C ALA A 219 12.80 14.90 -14.58
N ASP A 220 13.49 14.59 -13.48
CA ASP A 220 14.44 15.46 -12.75
C ASP A 220 13.84 16.61 -11.93
N GLU A 221 12.51 16.64 -11.76
CA GLU A 221 11.81 17.59 -10.87
C GLU A 221 11.44 17.00 -9.51
N SER A 222 10.82 17.84 -8.66
CA SER A 222 10.13 17.41 -7.45
C SER A 222 8.76 16.76 -7.72
N ILE A 223 8.30 15.97 -6.76
CA ILE A 223 6.93 15.43 -6.70
C ILE A 223 6.04 16.43 -5.96
N LYS A 224 5.02 16.96 -6.61
CA LYS A 224 4.21 18.09 -6.13
C LYS A 224 2.78 17.66 -5.82
N PHE A 225 2.27 18.05 -4.66
CA PHE A 225 0.88 17.80 -4.23
C PHE A 225 0.26 19.00 -3.52
N MET A 226 -1.07 19.07 -3.51
CA MET A 226 -1.78 19.84 -2.49
C MET A 226 -1.69 19.14 -1.14
N HIS A 227 -1.40 19.87 -0.06
CA HIS A 227 -1.31 19.31 1.30
C HIS A 227 -2.63 18.70 1.83
N THR A 228 -3.74 19.01 1.17
CA THR A 228 -5.09 18.49 1.46
C THR A 228 -5.56 17.45 0.46
N TYR A 229 -4.70 16.99 -0.44
CA TYR A 229 -5.07 16.05 -1.51
C TYR A 229 -5.72 14.78 -0.96
N THR A 230 -5.15 14.24 0.11
CA THR A 230 -5.65 13.06 0.82
C THR A 230 -5.33 13.17 2.31
N ARG A 231 -5.72 12.17 3.10
CA ARG A 231 -5.52 12.14 4.56
C ARG A 231 -4.98 10.79 5.01
N GLY A 232 -4.14 10.83 6.04
CA GLY A 232 -3.59 9.62 6.65
C GLY A 232 -2.55 8.93 5.79
N VAL A 233 -1.74 8.10 6.44
CA VAL A 233 -0.63 7.37 5.80
C VAL A 233 -1.10 6.53 4.62
N SER A 234 -2.22 5.80 4.73
CA SER A 234 -2.73 4.96 3.64
C SER A 234 -3.10 5.75 2.38
N GLY A 235 -3.79 6.89 2.55
CA GLY A 235 -4.17 7.75 1.44
C GLY A 235 -2.93 8.33 0.74
N TRP A 236 -1.97 8.81 1.51
CA TRP A 236 -0.70 9.33 0.99
C TRP A 236 0.16 8.25 0.34
N THR A 237 0.12 7.00 0.83
CA THR A 237 0.87 5.89 0.24
C THR A 237 0.39 5.61 -1.17
N ALA A 238 -0.93 5.57 -1.39
CA ALA A 238 -1.50 5.41 -2.72
C ALA A 238 -1.15 6.58 -3.66
N ALA A 239 -1.21 7.81 -3.15
CA ALA A 239 -0.88 9.01 -3.92
C ALA A 239 0.58 9.02 -4.37
N TYR A 240 1.51 8.78 -3.44
CA TYR A 240 2.93 8.74 -3.77
C TYR A 240 3.32 7.50 -4.58
N ALA A 241 2.63 6.37 -4.46
CA ALA A 241 2.89 5.22 -5.32
C ALA A 241 2.60 5.54 -6.79
N HIS A 242 1.53 6.29 -7.06
CA HIS A 242 1.22 6.80 -8.40
C HIS A 242 2.30 7.76 -8.90
N GLU A 243 2.56 8.81 -8.14
CA GLU A 243 3.46 9.90 -8.57
C GLU A 243 4.93 9.45 -8.66
N TYR A 244 5.37 8.56 -7.78
CA TYR A 244 6.71 8.01 -7.83
C TYR A 244 6.88 6.95 -8.93
N ALA A 245 5.81 6.31 -9.40
CA ALA A 245 5.88 5.43 -10.57
C ALA A 245 6.15 6.22 -11.86
N HIS A 246 5.73 7.49 -11.95
CA HIS A 246 6.19 8.39 -13.01
C HIS A 246 7.70 8.61 -12.92
N VAL A 247 8.24 8.90 -11.72
CA VAL A 247 9.70 8.99 -11.49
C VAL A 247 10.43 7.72 -11.93
N ALA A 248 9.97 6.54 -11.52
CA ALA A 248 10.56 5.27 -11.93
C ALA A 248 10.50 5.05 -13.45
N THR A 249 9.43 5.51 -14.11
CA THR A 249 9.29 5.48 -15.56
C THR A 249 10.30 6.40 -16.25
N TRP A 250 10.55 7.60 -15.72
CA TRP A 250 11.56 8.53 -16.22
C TRP A 250 12.98 7.95 -16.14
N GLU A 251 13.28 7.20 -15.09
CA GLU A 251 14.58 6.52 -14.90
C GLU A 251 14.85 5.37 -15.88
N LEU A 252 13.83 4.94 -16.65
CA LEU A 252 14.03 3.94 -17.69
C LEU A 252 14.87 4.47 -18.87
N GLY A 253 14.77 5.76 -19.18
CA GLY A 253 15.55 6.40 -20.24
C GLY A 253 14.87 7.62 -20.88
N PRO A 254 15.58 8.37 -21.74
CA PRO A 254 15.08 9.61 -22.33
C PRO A 254 13.86 9.41 -23.23
N GLY A 255 13.67 8.21 -23.79
CA GLY A 255 12.48 7.89 -24.58
C GLY A 255 11.20 7.80 -23.75
N SER A 256 11.27 7.73 -22.42
CA SER A 256 10.08 7.67 -21.57
C SER A 256 9.13 8.85 -21.76
N ARG A 257 9.67 10.05 -22.02
CA ARG A 257 8.86 11.26 -22.30
C ARG A 257 8.01 11.14 -23.58
N THR A 258 8.32 10.19 -24.45
CA THR A 258 7.60 9.96 -25.72
C THR A 258 6.65 8.78 -25.67
N MET A 259 6.55 8.09 -24.52
CA MET A 259 5.56 7.03 -24.34
C MET A 259 4.15 7.59 -24.46
N PRO A 260 3.18 6.81 -25.00
CA PRO A 260 1.78 7.21 -24.97
C PRO A 260 1.32 7.58 -23.56
N TRP A 261 0.54 8.64 -23.41
CA TRP A 261 0.10 9.13 -22.09
C TRP A 261 -0.62 8.04 -21.27
N TRP A 262 -1.51 7.26 -21.90
CA TRP A 262 -2.17 6.12 -21.23
C TRP A 262 -1.21 5.03 -20.72
N VAL A 263 -0.01 4.89 -21.31
CA VAL A 263 1.01 3.95 -20.80
C VAL A 263 1.59 4.48 -19.50
N GLN A 264 1.93 5.77 -19.47
CA GLN A 264 2.50 6.43 -18.29
C GLN A 264 1.50 6.43 -17.13
N GLU A 265 0.27 6.86 -17.38
CA GLU A 265 -0.78 6.85 -16.34
C GLU A 265 -1.17 5.42 -15.94
N GLY A 266 -1.22 4.49 -16.90
CA GLY A 266 -1.57 3.11 -16.63
C GLY A 266 -0.59 2.42 -15.69
N VAL A 267 0.72 2.61 -15.87
CA VAL A 267 1.71 1.99 -14.96
C VAL A 267 1.71 2.68 -13.59
N ALA A 268 1.44 3.99 -13.55
CA ALA A 268 1.31 4.73 -12.30
C ALA A 268 0.09 4.28 -11.48
N GLU A 269 -1.06 4.10 -12.13
CA GLU A 269 -2.25 3.54 -11.50
C GLU A 269 -2.06 2.09 -11.05
N LEU A 270 -1.38 1.26 -11.85
CA LEU A 270 -1.04 -0.11 -11.47
C LEU A 270 -0.21 -0.15 -10.17
N CYS A 271 0.79 0.72 -10.03
CA CYS A 271 1.60 0.78 -8.81
C CYS A 271 0.81 1.29 -7.60
N ALA A 272 -0.16 2.18 -7.82
CA ALA A 272 -1.04 2.65 -6.76
C ALA A 272 -2.11 1.61 -6.35
N LEU A 273 -2.37 0.62 -7.20
CA LEU A 273 -3.47 -0.35 -7.08
C LEU A 273 -3.48 -1.08 -5.76
N MET A 274 -2.32 -1.57 -5.28
CA MET A 274 -2.25 -2.37 -4.06
C MET A 274 -2.71 -1.60 -2.82
N PHE A 275 -2.62 -0.27 -2.86
CA PHE A 275 -3.02 0.63 -1.77
C PHE A 275 -4.47 1.13 -1.92
N LYS A 276 -5.21 0.63 -2.92
CA LYS A 276 -6.61 0.99 -3.19
C LYS A 276 -7.53 -0.26 -3.11
N PRO A 277 -7.85 -0.79 -1.91
CA PRO A 277 -8.62 -2.04 -1.78
C PRO A 277 -9.99 -2.00 -2.48
N GLY A 278 -10.24 -2.99 -3.34
CA GLY A 278 -11.46 -3.10 -4.15
C GLY A 278 -11.51 -2.17 -5.36
N TYR A 279 -10.42 -1.45 -5.68
CA TYR A 279 -10.35 -0.66 -6.91
C TYR A 279 -10.21 -1.55 -8.15
N ALA A 280 -9.41 -2.62 -8.11
CA ALA A 280 -9.26 -3.58 -9.21
C ALA A 280 -10.62 -4.12 -9.69
N ASP A 281 -11.46 -4.58 -8.76
CA ASP A 281 -12.80 -5.09 -9.08
C ASP A 281 -13.68 -4.01 -9.71
N ARG A 282 -13.70 -2.80 -9.12
CA ARG A 282 -14.48 -1.67 -9.65
C ARG A 282 -14.02 -1.25 -11.03
N LEU A 283 -12.70 -1.26 -11.28
CA LEU A 283 -12.13 -0.94 -12.58
C LEU A 283 -12.51 -2.00 -13.60
N SER A 284 -12.40 -3.29 -13.24
CA SER A 284 -12.83 -4.41 -14.10
C SER A 284 -14.30 -4.26 -14.49
N THR A 285 -15.19 -3.99 -13.52
CA THR A 285 -16.62 -3.71 -13.79
C THR A 285 -16.80 -2.50 -14.71
N LEU A 286 -16.08 -1.41 -14.48
CA LEU A 286 -16.17 -0.20 -15.31
C LEU A 286 -15.75 -0.48 -16.76
N MET A 287 -14.64 -1.19 -16.96
CA MET A 287 -14.13 -1.53 -18.30
C MET A 287 -15.09 -2.47 -19.03
N ARG A 288 -15.64 -3.47 -18.34
CA ARG A 288 -16.67 -4.36 -18.92
C ARG A 288 -17.94 -3.61 -19.33
N ARG A 289 -18.41 -2.69 -18.48
CA ARG A 289 -19.57 -1.84 -18.81
C ARG A 289 -19.28 -0.97 -20.04
N ARG A 290 -18.09 -0.37 -20.12
CA ARG A 290 -17.69 0.45 -21.27
C ARG A 290 -17.54 -0.37 -22.54
N ALA A 291 -16.95 -1.56 -22.46
CA ALA A 291 -16.84 -2.50 -23.57
C ALA A 291 -18.23 -2.89 -24.10
N ALA A 292 -19.16 -3.25 -23.21
CA ALA A 292 -20.54 -3.59 -23.57
C ALA A 292 -21.29 -2.42 -24.24
N ALA A 293 -21.03 -1.19 -23.79
CA ALA A 293 -21.60 0.02 -24.37
C ALA A 293 -20.90 0.48 -25.66
N GLY A 294 -19.77 -0.14 -26.06
CA GLY A 294 -18.96 0.34 -27.19
C GLY A 294 -18.31 1.71 -26.93
N THR A 295 -17.99 2.03 -25.68
CA THR A 295 -17.49 3.36 -25.23
C THR A 295 -16.06 3.35 -24.71
N LEU A 296 -15.28 2.31 -25.05
CA LEU A 296 -13.83 2.31 -24.86
C LEU A 296 -13.20 3.29 -25.84
N ALA A 297 -12.16 4.00 -25.41
CA ALA A 297 -11.43 4.90 -26.28
C ALA A 297 -10.55 4.13 -27.27
N ASP A 298 -10.34 4.72 -28.45
CA ASP A 298 -9.20 4.35 -29.28
C ASP A 298 -7.91 4.81 -28.59
N TRP A 299 -6.87 3.98 -28.64
CA TRP A 299 -5.61 4.26 -27.94
C TRP A 299 -4.96 5.56 -28.43
N SER A 300 -5.08 5.87 -29.72
CA SER A 300 -4.59 7.13 -30.30
C SER A 300 -5.28 8.36 -29.69
N ASP A 301 -6.56 8.25 -29.32
CA ASP A 301 -7.34 9.35 -28.76
C ASP A 301 -6.95 9.70 -27.31
N ILE A 302 -6.22 8.81 -26.64
CA ILE A 302 -5.74 8.96 -25.25
C ILE A 302 -4.21 8.84 -25.14
N SER A 303 -3.48 8.98 -26.25
CA SER A 303 -2.02 8.87 -26.29
C SER A 303 -1.28 10.19 -26.04
N ASP A 304 -1.97 11.32 -26.16
CA ASP A 304 -1.38 12.64 -26.02
C ASP A 304 -2.27 13.51 -25.13
N TYR A 305 -1.78 13.87 -23.94
CA TYR A 305 -2.50 14.70 -22.98
C TYR A 305 -3.02 16.01 -23.59
N LEU A 306 -2.25 16.66 -24.46
CA LEU A 306 -2.61 17.96 -25.06
C LEU A 306 -3.82 17.85 -25.98
N HIS A 307 -3.87 16.77 -26.75
CA HIS A 307 -4.86 16.57 -27.81
C HIS A 307 -6.01 15.64 -27.39
N THR A 308 -5.90 14.98 -26.23
CA THR A 308 -6.97 14.12 -25.70
C THR A 308 -8.17 14.94 -25.27
N ARG A 309 -9.34 14.64 -25.83
CA ARG A 309 -10.60 15.32 -25.47
C ARG A 309 -10.89 15.22 -23.96
N PRO A 310 -11.47 16.25 -23.31
CA PRO A 310 -11.72 16.22 -21.86
C PRO A 310 -12.53 15.01 -21.40
N SER A 311 -13.52 14.59 -22.19
CA SER A 311 -14.37 13.43 -21.92
C SER A 311 -13.61 12.09 -21.92
N LEU A 312 -12.43 12.05 -22.54
CA LEU A 312 -11.58 10.86 -22.65
C LEU A 312 -10.38 10.89 -21.69
N LYS A 313 -10.03 12.03 -21.09
CA LYS A 313 -8.87 12.14 -20.18
C LYS A 313 -8.85 11.06 -19.09
N SER A 314 -9.99 10.81 -18.44
CA SER A 314 -10.12 9.75 -17.42
C SER A 314 -9.85 8.33 -17.92
N LEU A 315 -9.94 8.08 -19.23
CA LEU A 315 -9.65 6.79 -19.85
C LEU A 315 -8.14 6.55 -20.02
N ALA A 316 -7.30 7.58 -20.10
CA ALA A 316 -5.85 7.38 -20.07
C ALA A 316 -5.44 6.68 -18.76
N TYR A 317 -6.03 7.10 -17.63
CA TYR A 317 -5.87 6.45 -16.32
C TYR A 317 -6.54 5.08 -16.27
N THR A 318 -7.85 5.02 -16.46
CA THR A 318 -8.62 3.78 -16.19
C THR A 318 -8.44 2.70 -17.26
N GLN A 319 -8.46 3.08 -18.55
CA GLN A 319 -8.21 2.13 -19.64
C GLN A 319 -6.74 1.72 -19.68
N GLY A 320 -5.83 2.67 -19.41
CA GLY A 320 -4.39 2.39 -19.28
C GLY A 320 -4.08 1.41 -18.16
N ASP A 321 -4.63 1.62 -16.96
CA ASP A 321 -4.46 0.71 -15.81
C ASP A 321 -4.98 -0.69 -16.13
N SER A 322 -6.19 -0.79 -16.70
CA SER A 322 -6.76 -2.07 -17.12
C SER A 322 -5.87 -2.82 -18.12
N MET A 323 -5.26 -2.12 -19.07
CA MET A 323 -4.29 -2.71 -19.99
C MET A 323 -3.02 -3.15 -19.26
N MET A 324 -2.49 -2.37 -18.33
CA MET A 324 -1.29 -2.72 -17.56
C MET A 324 -1.52 -3.92 -16.62
N GLN A 325 -2.70 -4.02 -16.00
CA GLN A 325 -3.11 -5.19 -15.24
C GLN A 325 -3.21 -6.43 -16.14
N PHE A 326 -3.84 -6.31 -17.32
CA PHE A 326 -3.93 -7.40 -18.29
C PHE A 326 -2.55 -7.87 -18.77
N ILE A 327 -1.66 -6.93 -19.11
CA ILE A 327 -0.28 -7.24 -19.53
C ILE A 327 0.48 -7.93 -18.39
N THR A 328 0.38 -7.42 -17.16
CA THR A 328 1.05 -8.02 -15.99
C THR A 328 0.52 -9.42 -15.72
N ALA A 329 -0.79 -9.63 -15.80
CA ALA A 329 -1.39 -10.95 -15.58
C ALA A 329 -1.00 -11.96 -16.67
N ARG A 330 -0.86 -11.50 -17.92
CA ARG A 330 -0.62 -12.37 -19.07
C ARG A 330 0.86 -12.64 -19.36
N PHE A 331 1.70 -11.64 -19.16
CA PHE A 331 3.13 -11.66 -19.53
C PHE A 331 4.05 -11.47 -18.32
N GLU A 332 3.48 -11.54 -17.13
CA GLU A 332 4.18 -11.34 -15.86
C GLU A 332 4.78 -9.94 -15.73
N ARG A 333 5.37 -9.67 -14.56
CA ARG A 333 6.00 -8.37 -14.25
C ARG A 333 7.17 -8.10 -15.20
N GLU A 334 7.96 -9.13 -15.50
CA GLU A 334 9.14 -9.08 -16.34
C GLU A 334 8.79 -8.68 -17.78
N GLY A 335 7.72 -9.25 -18.34
CA GLY A 335 7.25 -8.92 -19.68
C GLY A 335 6.79 -7.46 -19.77
N ARG A 336 6.00 -6.99 -18.80
CA ARG A 336 5.59 -5.58 -18.70
C ARG A 336 6.81 -4.66 -18.62
N ASN A 337 7.75 -4.93 -17.72
CA ASN A 337 8.91 -4.07 -17.50
C ASN A 337 9.82 -4.02 -18.73
N ARG A 338 10.01 -5.15 -19.42
CA ARG A 338 10.72 -5.20 -20.70
C ARG A 338 10.05 -4.31 -21.75
N TRP A 339 8.73 -4.34 -21.84
CA TRP A 339 7.97 -3.52 -22.79
C TRP A 339 8.13 -2.02 -22.53
N LEU A 340 8.05 -1.61 -21.26
CA LEU A 340 8.34 -0.22 -20.85
C LEU A 340 9.76 0.18 -21.19
N GLN A 341 10.76 -0.67 -20.92
CA GLN A 341 12.17 -0.41 -21.25
C GLN A 341 12.41 -0.23 -22.75
N LEU A 342 11.74 -1.03 -23.60
CA LEU A 342 11.86 -0.91 -25.06
C LEU A 342 11.32 0.45 -25.54
N MET A 343 10.19 0.91 -25.00
CA MET A 343 9.66 2.25 -25.31
C MET A 343 10.55 3.36 -24.75
N ALA A 344 11.13 3.17 -23.55
CA ALA A 344 12.07 4.12 -22.96
C ALA A 344 13.38 4.23 -23.76
N ALA A 345 13.73 3.19 -24.52
CA ALA A 345 14.79 3.20 -25.53
C ALA A 345 14.32 3.77 -26.89
N SER A 346 13.25 4.57 -26.90
CA SER A 346 12.67 5.24 -28.07
C SER A 346 12.18 4.30 -29.18
N LYS A 347 11.90 3.02 -28.87
CA LYS A 347 11.23 2.15 -29.84
C LYS A 347 9.75 2.54 -29.95
N PRO A 348 9.19 2.66 -31.17
CA PRO A 348 7.76 2.88 -31.34
C PRO A 348 6.93 1.77 -30.68
N LEU A 349 5.73 2.11 -30.19
CA LEU A 349 4.81 1.20 -29.49
C LEU A 349 4.66 -0.17 -30.20
N GLU A 350 4.45 -0.17 -31.51
CA GLU A 350 4.32 -1.39 -32.32
C GLU A 350 5.57 -2.27 -32.26
N VAL A 351 6.77 -1.68 -32.36
CA VAL A 351 8.04 -2.40 -32.32
C VAL A 351 8.32 -2.93 -30.92
N ALA A 352 8.10 -2.10 -29.90
CA ALA A 352 8.25 -2.50 -28.50
C ALA A 352 7.33 -3.67 -28.14
N THR A 353 6.07 -3.63 -28.58
CA THR A 353 5.08 -4.69 -28.33
C THR A 353 5.51 -6.01 -28.99
N ARG A 354 5.95 -5.95 -30.25
CA ARG A 354 6.42 -7.12 -30.98
C ARG A 354 7.62 -7.78 -30.33
N GLU A 355 8.58 -6.99 -29.86
CA GLU A 355 9.78 -7.51 -29.21
C GLU A 355 9.58 -7.98 -27.76
N ALA A 356 8.61 -7.41 -27.06
CA ALA A 356 8.29 -7.80 -25.68
C ALA A 356 7.41 -9.05 -25.63
N PHE A 357 6.38 -9.12 -26.48
CA PHE A 357 5.31 -10.11 -26.37
C PHE A 357 5.20 -11.05 -27.56
N ASN A 358 5.99 -10.83 -28.63
CA ASN A 358 5.85 -11.54 -29.90
C ASN A 358 4.45 -11.35 -30.53
N LEU A 359 3.87 -10.16 -30.38
CA LEU A 359 2.55 -9.75 -30.88
C LEU A 359 2.61 -8.33 -31.44
N GLY A 360 1.81 -8.02 -32.46
CA GLY A 360 1.55 -6.63 -32.85
C GLY A 360 0.67 -5.91 -31.80
N PHE A 361 0.71 -4.58 -31.74
CA PHE A 361 -0.12 -3.83 -30.79
C PHE A 361 -1.62 -3.99 -31.05
N ALA A 362 -2.03 -4.09 -32.32
CA ALA A 362 -3.42 -4.39 -32.68
C ALA A 362 -3.86 -5.78 -32.17
N GLU A 363 -2.97 -6.76 -32.15
CA GLU A 363 -3.25 -8.09 -31.60
C GLU A 363 -3.35 -8.04 -30.08
N LEU A 364 -2.45 -7.31 -29.41
CA LEU A 364 -2.51 -7.06 -27.97
C LEU A 364 -3.82 -6.35 -27.57
N ASP A 365 -4.21 -5.30 -28.30
CA ASP A 365 -5.48 -4.60 -28.10
C ASP A 365 -6.67 -5.55 -28.30
N ALA A 366 -6.69 -6.35 -29.36
CA ALA A 366 -7.77 -7.31 -29.60
C ALA A 366 -7.89 -8.32 -28.45
N LEU A 367 -6.76 -8.80 -27.91
CA LEU A 367 -6.75 -9.70 -26.75
C LEU A 367 -7.28 -9.00 -25.49
N TRP A 368 -6.86 -7.77 -25.22
CA TRP A 368 -7.36 -7.00 -24.09
C TRP A 368 -8.86 -6.66 -24.23
N ARG A 369 -9.30 -6.22 -25.41
CA ARG A 369 -10.72 -5.95 -25.70
C ARG A 369 -11.57 -7.19 -25.53
N LYS A 370 -11.06 -8.36 -25.92
CA LYS A 370 -11.71 -9.65 -25.65
C LYS A 370 -11.76 -9.95 -24.15
N HIS A 371 -10.70 -9.64 -23.40
CA HIS A 371 -10.65 -9.81 -21.95
C HIS A 371 -11.68 -8.95 -21.21
N VAL A 372 -11.83 -7.68 -21.62
CA VAL A 372 -12.81 -6.75 -21.03
C VAL A 372 -14.19 -6.81 -21.68
N ALA A 373 -14.36 -7.56 -22.77
CA ALA A 373 -15.66 -7.73 -23.39
C ALA A 373 -16.67 -8.27 -22.36
N PRO A 374 -17.95 -7.85 -22.42
CA PRO A 374 -18.98 -8.61 -21.74
C PRO A 374 -18.89 -10.05 -22.25
N ASP A 375 -18.85 -11.01 -21.33
CA ASP A 375 -19.06 -12.40 -21.74
C ASP A 375 -20.43 -12.49 -22.46
N ASP A 376 -20.52 -13.35 -23.47
CA ASP A 376 -21.77 -13.82 -24.07
C ASP A 376 -22.83 -14.06 -22.97
N PRO A 377 -24.12 -13.78 -23.20
CA PRO A 377 -25.08 -13.40 -22.17
C PRO A 377 -24.96 -14.29 -20.92
N LYS A 378 -24.48 -13.65 -19.85
CA LYS A 378 -24.25 -14.21 -18.50
C LYS A 378 -25.54 -14.62 -17.82
N THR A 379 -26.28 -15.55 -18.42
CA THR A 379 -27.29 -16.27 -17.66
C THR A 379 -26.58 -17.29 -16.81
N ALA A 380 -27.07 -17.45 -15.59
CA ALA A 380 -26.61 -18.50 -14.69
C ALA A 380 -26.60 -19.88 -15.37
N ALA A 381 -27.59 -20.12 -16.25
CA ALA A 381 -27.72 -21.32 -17.05
C ALA A 381 -26.54 -21.58 -18.00
N ALA A 382 -25.98 -20.54 -18.63
CA ALA A 382 -24.88 -20.68 -19.58
C ALA A 382 -23.53 -20.96 -18.90
N VAL A 383 -23.33 -20.45 -17.68
CA VAL A 383 -22.07 -20.59 -16.93
C VAL A 383 -22.01 -21.89 -16.13
N ARG A 384 -23.16 -22.38 -15.66
CA ARG A 384 -23.27 -23.55 -14.79
C ARG A 384 -22.47 -24.79 -15.27
N PRO A 385 -22.57 -25.25 -16.54
CA PRO A 385 -21.84 -26.45 -16.98
C PRO A 385 -20.32 -26.32 -16.84
N ALA A 386 -19.76 -25.13 -17.06
CA ALA A 386 -18.33 -24.90 -16.95
C ALA A 386 -17.84 -24.94 -15.50
N ILE A 387 -18.65 -24.45 -14.56
CA ILE A 387 -18.35 -24.53 -13.12
C ILE A 387 -18.53 -25.95 -12.61
N GLU A 388 -19.56 -26.67 -13.05
CA GLU A 388 -19.73 -28.09 -12.71
C GLU A 388 -18.55 -28.94 -13.22
N GLN A 389 -18.03 -28.64 -14.42
CA GLN A 389 -16.82 -29.27 -14.94
C GLN A 389 -15.57 -28.94 -14.10
N LEU A 390 -15.40 -27.68 -13.70
CA LEU A 390 -14.33 -27.25 -12.78
C LEU A 390 -14.40 -28.03 -11.46
N LEU A 391 -15.57 -28.08 -10.81
CA LEU A 391 -15.77 -28.75 -9.53
C LEU A 391 -15.53 -30.26 -9.62
N SER A 392 -15.94 -30.88 -10.73
CA SER A 392 -15.65 -32.29 -11.02
C SER A 392 -14.15 -32.55 -11.15
N ALA A 393 -13.43 -31.70 -11.88
CA ALA A 393 -11.98 -31.81 -12.02
C ALA A 393 -11.23 -31.57 -10.69
N MET A 394 -11.67 -30.58 -9.91
CA MET A 394 -11.16 -30.34 -8.55
C MET A 394 -11.38 -31.56 -7.64
N SER A 395 -12.58 -32.13 -7.65
CA SER A 395 -12.89 -33.33 -6.85
C SER A 395 -12.00 -34.51 -7.23
N ALA A 396 -11.76 -34.71 -8.53
CA ALA A 396 -10.87 -35.75 -9.02
C ALA A 396 -9.41 -35.53 -8.62
N ALA A 397 -8.92 -34.28 -8.58
CA ALA A 397 -7.59 -33.95 -8.11
C ALA A 397 -7.44 -34.24 -6.61
N VAL A 398 -8.43 -33.86 -5.80
CA VAL A 398 -8.46 -34.12 -4.35
C VAL A 398 -8.43 -35.62 -4.04
N LEU A 399 -9.27 -36.42 -4.73
CA LEU A 399 -9.28 -37.88 -4.57
C LEU A 399 -7.97 -38.57 -4.97
N LYS A 400 -7.20 -37.97 -5.88
CA LYS A 400 -5.87 -38.45 -6.28
C LYS A 400 -4.75 -37.92 -5.38
N ALA A 401 -5.06 -37.07 -4.41
CA ALA A 401 -4.08 -36.28 -3.65
C ALA A 401 -3.11 -35.49 -4.54
N ASP A 402 -3.57 -35.06 -5.71
CA ASP A 402 -2.78 -34.29 -6.68
C ASP A 402 -2.83 -32.79 -6.33
N GLN A 403 -1.91 -32.36 -5.45
CA GLN A 403 -1.87 -30.97 -4.97
C GLN A 403 -1.65 -29.95 -6.10
N PRO A 404 -0.69 -30.14 -7.04
CA PRO A 404 -0.53 -29.21 -8.15
C PRO A 404 -1.77 -29.11 -9.04
N ALA A 405 -2.44 -30.22 -9.34
CA ALA A 405 -3.67 -30.19 -10.13
C ALA A 405 -4.82 -29.48 -9.39
N TYR A 406 -4.98 -29.72 -8.09
CA TYR A 406 -5.97 -28.99 -7.28
C TYR A 406 -5.73 -27.47 -7.32
N LEU A 407 -4.48 -27.05 -7.06
CA LEU A 407 -4.11 -25.63 -7.01
C LEU A 407 -4.22 -24.93 -8.36
N ALA A 408 -4.16 -25.66 -9.48
CA ALA A 408 -4.39 -25.10 -10.81
C ALA A 408 -5.84 -24.60 -11.01
N PHE A 409 -6.78 -25.09 -10.20
CA PHE A 409 -8.20 -24.70 -10.24
C PHE A 409 -8.56 -23.59 -9.24
N VAL A 410 -7.59 -23.10 -8.47
CA VAL A 410 -7.77 -22.06 -7.46
C VAL A 410 -7.30 -20.71 -8.02
N SER A 411 -8.07 -19.65 -7.76
CA SER A 411 -7.70 -18.29 -8.11
C SER A 411 -6.51 -17.81 -7.28
N LYS A 412 -5.50 -17.24 -7.96
CA LYS A 412 -4.32 -16.64 -7.33
C LYS A 412 -4.40 -15.12 -7.17
N ALA A 413 -5.55 -14.52 -7.50
CA ALA A 413 -5.75 -13.08 -7.45
C ALA A 413 -5.71 -12.53 -6.01
N ASP A 414 -6.15 -13.33 -5.04
CA ASP A 414 -5.98 -13.04 -3.61
C ASP A 414 -4.84 -13.91 -3.06
N ALA A 415 -3.75 -13.25 -2.67
CA ALA A 415 -2.56 -13.93 -2.16
C ALA A 415 -2.81 -14.68 -0.83
N VAL A 416 -3.72 -14.19 0.02
CA VAL A 416 -4.05 -14.84 1.30
C VAL A 416 -4.86 -16.09 1.03
N LEU A 417 -5.88 -16.02 0.16
CA LEU A 417 -6.62 -17.20 -0.26
C LEU A 417 -5.70 -18.23 -0.94
N ALA A 418 -4.85 -17.80 -1.86
CA ALA A 418 -3.90 -18.69 -2.54
C ALA A 418 -3.04 -19.43 -1.50
N LYS A 419 -2.57 -18.71 -0.47
CA LYS A 419 -1.77 -19.30 0.60
C LYS A 419 -2.54 -20.30 1.46
N GLU A 420 -3.78 -19.97 1.81
CA GLU A 420 -4.67 -20.89 2.54
C GLU A 420 -4.93 -22.17 1.74
N GLN A 421 -5.11 -22.06 0.43
CA GLN A 421 -5.36 -23.22 -0.42
C GLN A 421 -4.09 -24.06 -0.64
N GLU A 422 -2.90 -23.45 -0.69
CA GLU A 422 -1.62 -24.17 -0.64
C GLU A 422 -1.50 -25.00 0.63
N ASN A 423 -1.77 -24.38 1.79
CA ASN A 423 -1.67 -25.07 3.08
C ASN A 423 -2.74 -26.15 3.21
N TRP A 424 -3.99 -25.88 2.81
CA TRP A 424 -5.07 -26.87 2.74
C TRP A 424 -4.67 -28.08 1.90
N ALA A 425 -4.05 -27.86 0.74
CA ALA A 425 -3.61 -28.93 -0.16
C ALA A 425 -2.49 -29.80 0.43
N LYS A 426 -1.67 -29.28 1.36
CA LYS A 426 -0.64 -30.08 2.05
C LYS A 426 -1.26 -31.27 2.80
N ASP A 427 -2.48 -31.10 3.35
CA ASP A 427 -3.18 -32.17 4.07
C ASP A 427 -3.48 -33.37 3.17
N LEU A 428 -3.72 -33.14 1.87
CA LEU A 428 -3.92 -34.21 0.89
C LEU A 428 -2.70 -35.13 0.78
N GLY A 429 -1.49 -34.56 0.89
CA GLY A 429 -0.24 -35.32 0.87
C GLY A 429 0.00 -36.12 2.15
N LEU A 430 -0.64 -35.73 3.26
CA LEU A 430 -0.56 -36.43 4.54
C LEU A 430 -1.62 -37.53 4.65
N LYS A 431 -2.87 -37.20 4.29
CA LYS A 431 -4.00 -38.13 4.35
C LYS A 431 -5.04 -37.77 3.28
N ALA A 432 -5.03 -38.52 2.18
CA ALA A 432 -6.04 -38.38 1.14
C ALA A 432 -7.44 -38.81 1.63
N PRO A 433 -8.52 -38.14 1.21
CA PRO A 433 -9.89 -38.59 1.50
C PRO A 433 -10.26 -39.86 0.70
N GLU A 434 -11.10 -40.72 1.28
CA GLU A 434 -11.68 -41.89 0.59
C GLU A 434 -12.82 -41.52 -0.35
N ALA A 435 -13.54 -40.45 -0.01
CA ALA A 435 -14.63 -39.90 -0.79
C ALA A 435 -14.57 -38.37 -0.70
N PHE A 436 -14.81 -37.69 -1.81
CA PHE A 436 -14.84 -36.23 -1.88
C PHE A 436 -15.69 -35.80 -3.08
N THR A 437 -16.67 -34.93 -2.86
CA THR A 437 -17.47 -34.33 -3.91
C THR A 437 -17.68 -32.84 -3.66
N LEU A 438 -17.71 -32.08 -4.75
CA LEU A 438 -18.09 -30.68 -4.80
C LEU A 438 -19.33 -30.56 -5.68
N GLU A 439 -20.41 -30.03 -5.10
CA GLU A 439 -21.71 -29.91 -5.77
C GLU A 439 -22.23 -28.48 -5.71
N LEU A 440 -22.68 -28.00 -6.85
CA LEU A 440 -23.21 -26.66 -7.01
C LEU A 440 -24.71 -26.66 -6.68
N GLY A 441 -25.16 -25.71 -5.86
CA GLY A 441 -26.58 -25.51 -5.55
C GLY A 441 -27.41 -25.11 -6.79
N GLU A 442 -28.73 -25.16 -6.65
CA GLU A 442 -29.67 -24.87 -7.75
C GLU A 442 -29.59 -23.41 -8.22
N GLU A 443 -29.42 -22.48 -7.29
CA GLU A 443 -29.27 -21.06 -7.59
C GLU A 443 -27.81 -20.72 -7.87
N LEU A 444 -27.58 -20.14 -9.05
CA LEU A 444 -26.33 -19.51 -9.41
C LEU A 444 -26.65 -18.08 -9.84
N ALA A 445 -25.91 -17.13 -9.33
CA ALA A 445 -25.98 -15.73 -9.69
C ALA A 445 -24.66 -15.28 -10.29
N ILE A 446 -24.72 -14.30 -11.18
CA ILE A 446 -23.55 -13.58 -11.66
C ILE A 446 -23.60 -12.21 -11.01
N ASP A 447 -22.53 -11.83 -10.32
CA ASP A 447 -22.47 -10.52 -9.69
C ASP A 447 -21.95 -9.42 -10.63
N ASP A 448 -21.90 -8.18 -10.13
CA ASP A 448 -21.48 -7.00 -10.89
C ASP A 448 -20.02 -7.03 -11.35
N SER A 449 -19.17 -7.86 -10.72
CA SER A 449 -17.79 -8.08 -11.16
C SER A 449 -17.70 -9.11 -12.29
N GLY A 450 -18.79 -9.83 -12.53
CA GLY A 450 -18.85 -10.93 -13.47
C GLY A 450 -18.44 -12.28 -12.87
N ALA A 451 -18.20 -12.36 -11.58
CA ALA A 451 -17.97 -13.60 -10.86
C ALA A 451 -19.28 -14.37 -10.73
N ALA A 452 -19.20 -15.69 -10.78
CA ALA A 452 -20.32 -16.54 -10.45
C ALA A 452 -20.34 -16.82 -8.95
N VAL A 453 -21.53 -16.79 -8.37
CA VAL A 453 -21.79 -17.06 -6.97
C VAL A 453 -22.89 -18.08 -6.89
N ALA A 454 -22.66 -19.15 -6.16
CA ALA A 454 -23.64 -20.18 -5.90
C ALA A 454 -23.35 -20.83 -4.55
N GLU A 455 -24.34 -21.48 -3.96
CA GLU A 455 -24.07 -22.39 -2.85
C GLU A 455 -23.17 -23.53 -3.35
N LEU A 456 -22.09 -23.82 -2.64
CA LEU A 456 -21.21 -24.95 -2.87
C LEU A 456 -21.34 -25.90 -1.70
N THR A 457 -21.75 -27.13 -1.98
CA THR A 457 -21.77 -28.21 -1.01
C THR A 457 -20.53 -29.08 -1.19
N THR A 458 -19.73 -29.19 -0.14
CA THR A 458 -18.57 -30.08 -0.09
C THR A 458 -18.89 -31.27 0.81
N ARG A 459 -18.77 -32.48 0.27
CA ARG A 459 -18.90 -33.73 1.03
C ARG A 459 -17.60 -34.48 1.01
N TRP A 460 -17.19 -35.03 2.14
CA TRP A 460 -15.97 -35.83 2.21
C TRP A 460 -16.02 -36.89 3.29
N ARG A 461 -15.23 -37.95 3.10
CA ARG A 461 -14.92 -38.94 4.13
C ARG A 461 -13.42 -39.18 4.16
N MET A 462 -12.82 -38.97 5.32
CA MET A 462 -11.41 -39.32 5.55
C MET A 462 -11.27 -40.80 5.90
N PRO A 463 -10.10 -41.42 5.66
CA PRO A 463 -9.86 -42.81 6.02
C PRO A 463 -10.17 -43.13 7.47
N GLY A 464 -11.07 -44.11 7.68
CA GLY A 464 -11.59 -44.52 8.99
C GLY A 464 -12.53 -43.51 9.67
N GLY A 465 -12.88 -42.41 8.99
CA GLY A 465 -13.75 -41.36 9.47
C GLY A 465 -15.23 -41.54 9.07
N ARG A 466 -16.07 -40.62 9.53
CA ARG A 466 -17.49 -40.53 9.13
C ARG A 466 -17.64 -39.59 7.93
N ASP A 467 -18.74 -39.73 7.20
CA ASP A 467 -19.11 -38.76 6.17
C ASP A 467 -19.33 -37.37 6.79
N ARG A 468 -18.77 -36.34 6.17
CA ARG A 468 -18.86 -34.93 6.56
C ARG A 468 -19.39 -34.12 5.38
N GLU A 469 -20.09 -33.05 5.70
CA GLU A 469 -20.71 -32.15 4.74
C GLU A 469 -20.67 -30.72 5.28
N VAL A 470 -20.41 -29.76 4.39
CA VAL A 470 -20.62 -28.33 4.61
C VAL A 470 -21.14 -27.69 3.34
N SER A 471 -22.04 -26.72 3.47
CA SER A 471 -22.56 -25.91 2.37
C SER A 471 -22.34 -24.44 2.69
N PHE A 472 -21.85 -23.68 1.72
CA PHE A 472 -21.58 -22.25 1.87
C PHE A 472 -21.65 -21.52 0.52
N PRO A 473 -21.97 -20.22 0.49
CA PRO A 473 -21.86 -19.42 -0.73
C PRO A 473 -20.41 -19.36 -1.20
N ALA A 474 -20.12 -19.89 -2.39
CA ALA A 474 -18.80 -19.86 -3.02
C ALA A 474 -18.76 -18.84 -4.15
N ARG A 475 -17.56 -18.33 -4.43
CA ARG A 475 -17.27 -17.41 -5.53
C ARG A 475 -16.38 -18.10 -6.56
N PHE A 476 -16.69 -17.92 -7.84
CA PHE A 476 -15.90 -18.40 -8.97
C PHE A 476 -15.58 -17.22 -9.88
N VAL A 477 -14.33 -17.13 -10.32
CA VAL A 477 -13.84 -16.06 -11.18
C VAL A 477 -13.34 -16.62 -12.50
N LYS A 478 -13.45 -15.83 -13.56
CA LYS A 478 -13.03 -16.23 -14.90
C LYS A 478 -11.65 -15.65 -15.22
N THR A 479 -10.73 -16.49 -15.68
CA THR A 479 -9.42 -16.05 -16.15
C THR A 479 -9.54 -15.25 -17.45
N PRO A 480 -8.52 -14.47 -17.83
CA PRO A 480 -8.48 -13.83 -19.14
C PRO A 480 -8.66 -14.78 -20.33
N GLU A 481 -8.18 -16.02 -20.21
CA GLU A 481 -8.28 -17.08 -21.22
C GLU A 481 -9.66 -17.73 -21.25
N GLY A 482 -10.53 -17.41 -20.29
CA GLY A 482 -11.91 -17.86 -20.22
C GLY A 482 -12.17 -19.09 -19.35
N ALA A 483 -11.15 -19.60 -18.64
CA ALA A 483 -11.31 -20.69 -17.68
C ALA A 483 -11.93 -20.18 -16.37
N TRP A 484 -12.73 -21.00 -15.70
CA TRP A 484 -13.24 -20.66 -14.36
C TRP A 484 -12.30 -21.21 -13.28
N LEU A 485 -12.12 -20.43 -12.21
CA LEU A 485 -11.34 -20.80 -11.02
C LEU A 485 -12.18 -20.61 -9.76
N TYR A 486 -11.96 -21.46 -8.77
CA TYR A 486 -12.52 -21.30 -7.42
C TYR A 486 -11.83 -20.14 -6.70
N ALA A 487 -12.61 -19.19 -6.20
CA ALA A 487 -12.12 -17.96 -5.55
C ALA A 487 -12.55 -17.88 -4.07
N GLY A 488 -12.72 -19.02 -3.42
CA GLY A 488 -13.07 -19.09 -2.01
C GLY A 488 -14.56 -18.90 -1.74
N GLU A 489 -14.88 -18.66 -0.48
CA GLU A 489 -16.22 -18.31 -0.03
C GLU A 489 -16.59 -16.88 -0.46
N LYS A 490 -17.89 -16.63 -0.61
CA LYS A 490 -18.41 -15.26 -0.75
C LYS A 490 -18.53 -14.65 0.65
N TRP A 491 -17.63 -13.74 0.95
CA TRP A 491 -17.57 -13.04 2.22
C TRP A 491 -18.35 -11.74 2.22
N LEU A 492 -19.04 -11.45 3.33
CA LEU A 492 -19.33 -10.07 3.71
C LEU A 492 -18.08 -9.47 4.33
N VAL A 493 -17.88 -8.15 4.19
CA VAL A 493 -16.62 -7.51 4.55
C VAL A 493 -16.86 -6.24 5.37
N HIS A 494 -16.13 -6.11 6.47
CA HIS A 494 -16.03 -4.90 7.28
C HIS A 494 -14.57 -4.45 7.31
N LYS A 495 -14.32 -3.17 6.97
CA LYS A 495 -12.98 -2.59 6.93
C LYS A 495 -12.67 -1.88 8.24
N GLY A 496 -11.56 -2.24 8.87
CA GLY A 496 -11.03 -1.57 10.05
C GLY A 496 -9.68 -0.92 9.79
N GLU A 497 -9.14 -0.23 10.80
CA GLU A 497 -7.78 0.29 10.75
C GLU A 497 -6.78 -0.88 10.65
N GLY A 498 -6.02 -0.94 9.55
CA GLY A 498 -5.04 -1.99 9.29
C GLY A 498 -5.63 -3.41 9.24
N SER A 499 -6.94 -3.56 9.00
CA SER A 499 -7.60 -4.87 9.03
C SER A 499 -8.76 -5.01 8.03
N LEU A 500 -8.98 -6.25 7.60
CA LEU A 500 -10.11 -6.65 6.77
C LEU A 500 -10.83 -7.81 7.47
N VAL A 501 -12.02 -7.56 8.01
CA VAL A 501 -12.80 -8.59 8.70
C VAL A 501 -13.87 -9.13 7.75
N MET A 502 -13.73 -10.40 7.41
CA MET A 502 -14.57 -11.16 6.49
C MET A 502 -15.49 -12.06 7.31
N TYR A 503 -16.78 -12.10 7.01
CA TYR A 503 -17.76 -12.85 7.80
C TYR A 503 -18.85 -13.49 6.93
N GLU A 504 -19.32 -14.68 7.34
CA GLU A 504 -20.20 -15.54 6.53
C GLU A 504 -21.60 -14.95 6.31
N GLU A 505 -22.17 -14.31 7.34
CA GLU A 505 -23.56 -13.90 7.34
C GLU A 505 -23.80 -12.60 8.10
N GLU A 506 -24.84 -11.87 7.71
CA GLU A 506 -25.15 -10.52 8.19
C GLU A 506 -25.31 -10.43 9.72
N SER A 507 -25.73 -11.52 10.35
CA SER A 507 -25.85 -11.64 11.81
C SER A 507 -24.51 -11.40 12.55
N LEU A 508 -23.38 -11.63 11.89
CA LEU A 508 -22.03 -11.42 12.42
C LEU A 508 -21.50 -9.99 12.25
N ARG A 509 -22.21 -9.08 11.55
CA ARG A 509 -21.74 -7.70 11.36
C ARG A 509 -21.31 -7.01 12.67
N PRO A 510 -22.08 -7.06 13.78
CA PRO A 510 -21.65 -6.44 15.04
C PRO A 510 -20.38 -7.06 15.62
N VAL A 511 -20.18 -8.36 15.41
CA VAL A 511 -18.95 -9.07 15.81
C VAL A 511 -17.79 -8.63 14.92
N ALA A 512 -17.99 -8.50 13.61
CA ALA A 512 -16.97 -8.03 12.69
C ALA A 512 -16.51 -6.60 13.00
N GLU A 513 -17.45 -5.70 13.31
CA GLU A 513 -17.17 -4.34 13.80
C GLU A 513 -16.38 -4.36 15.10
N THR A 514 -16.76 -5.24 16.04
CA THR A 514 -16.05 -5.42 17.31
C THR A 514 -14.61 -5.89 17.07
N VAL A 515 -14.40 -6.93 16.26
CA VAL A 515 -13.08 -7.45 15.90
C VAL A 515 -12.21 -6.35 15.28
N ALA A 516 -12.75 -5.61 14.30
CA ALA A 516 -12.04 -4.51 13.66
C ALA A 516 -11.64 -3.41 14.64
N SER A 517 -12.47 -3.11 15.65
CA SER A 517 -12.16 -2.13 16.69
C SER A 517 -11.11 -2.62 17.71
N LEU A 518 -11.03 -3.93 17.94
CA LEU A 518 -10.10 -4.55 18.89
C LEU A 518 -8.70 -4.76 18.31
N LEU A 519 -8.61 -5.01 17.00
CA LEU A 519 -7.33 -5.36 16.37
C LEU A 519 -6.22 -4.32 16.59
N PRO A 520 -6.44 -2.99 16.46
CA PRO A 520 -5.37 -2.02 16.67
C PRO A 520 -4.70 -2.12 18.05
N GLU A 521 -5.49 -2.22 19.13
CA GLU A 521 -4.92 -2.36 20.49
C GLU A 521 -4.23 -3.71 20.72
N ILE A 522 -4.74 -4.77 20.08
CA ILE A 522 -4.16 -6.11 20.16
C ILE A 522 -2.82 -6.15 19.44
N ARG A 523 -2.77 -5.63 18.20
CA ARG A 523 -1.54 -5.55 17.41
C ARG A 523 -0.48 -4.76 18.15
N ALA A 524 -0.81 -3.56 18.62
CA ALA A 524 0.13 -2.74 19.39
C ALA A 524 0.70 -3.48 20.61
N HIS A 525 -0.14 -4.20 21.36
CA HIS A 525 0.32 -4.97 22.52
C HIS A 525 1.24 -6.14 22.16
N VAL A 526 0.86 -6.93 21.14
CA VAL A 526 1.63 -8.10 20.73
C VAL A 526 2.93 -7.67 20.05
N ASP A 527 2.88 -6.69 19.15
CA ASP A 527 4.05 -6.14 18.47
C ASP A 527 5.05 -5.54 19.47
N GLU A 528 4.57 -4.87 20.53
CA GLU A 528 5.42 -4.44 21.65
C GLU A 528 6.11 -5.62 22.32
N GLY A 529 5.36 -6.68 22.61
CA GLY A 529 5.87 -7.90 23.22
C GLY A 529 6.94 -8.59 22.38
N PHE A 530 6.84 -8.53 21.05
CA PHE A 530 7.83 -9.11 20.13
C PHE A 530 8.98 -8.14 19.80
N GLY A 531 8.90 -6.87 20.23
CA GLY A 531 9.86 -5.84 19.80
C GLY A 531 9.70 -5.46 18.32
N HIS A 532 8.54 -5.73 17.73
CA HIS A 532 8.17 -5.40 16.35
C HIS A 532 7.61 -3.99 16.19
N LEU A 533 7.41 -3.22 17.28
CA LEU A 533 6.93 -1.84 17.17
C LEU A 533 7.85 -1.03 16.24
N GLY A 534 7.28 -0.55 15.12
CA GLY A 534 8.00 0.20 14.09
C GLY A 534 8.55 -0.66 12.94
N ASN A 535 8.37 -1.99 12.95
CA ASN A 535 8.68 -2.86 11.83
C ASN A 535 7.50 -2.88 10.82
N GLU A 536 7.51 -1.94 9.88
CA GLU A 536 6.41 -1.73 8.93
C GLU A 536 6.09 -2.94 8.04
N ALA A 537 7.06 -3.83 7.80
CA ALA A 537 6.81 -5.07 7.05
C ALA A 537 5.83 -6.01 7.78
N ILE A 538 5.76 -5.90 9.11
CA ILE A 538 4.89 -6.70 9.99
C ILE A 538 3.68 -5.86 10.43
N THR A 539 3.91 -4.63 10.88
CA THR A 539 2.87 -3.77 11.46
C THR A 539 2.08 -2.98 10.43
N GLY A 540 2.57 -2.84 9.19
CA GLY A 540 1.92 -2.11 8.09
C GLY A 540 0.99 -2.97 7.23
N ALA A 541 1.09 -4.31 7.32
CA ALA A 541 0.23 -5.21 6.56
C ALA A 541 -1.24 -5.13 7.04
N VAL A 542 -2.18 -5.26 6.09
CA VAL A 542 -3.60 -5.40 6.38
C VAL A 542 -3.86 -6.81 6.88
N GLN A 543 -4.25 -6.95 8.16
CA GLN A 543 -4.56 -8.24 8.74
C GLN A 543 -5.96 -8.70 8.28
N GLN A 544 -6.02 -9.82 7.55
CA GLN A 544 -7.30 -10.47 7.25
C GLN A 544 -7.76 -11.32 8.44
N VAL A 545 -9.05 -11.21 8.78
CA VAL A 545 -9.71 -12.06 9.80
C VAL A 545 -11.00 -12.62 9.22
N LYS A 546 -11.17 -13.94 9.20
CA LYS A 546 -12.35 -14.66 8.71
C LYS A 546 -13.18 -15.21 9.86
N LEU A 547 -14.45 -14.84 9.93
CA LEU A 547 -15.38 -15.24 10.99
C LEU A 547 -16.31 -16.34 10.50
N TYR A 548 -16.19 -17.51 11.13
CA TYR A 548 -16.99 -18.70 10.85
C TYR A 548 -18.05 -18.91 11.95
N THR A 549 -19.25 -19.34 11.57
CA THR A 549 -20.36 -19.66 12.49
C THR A 549 -20.41 -21.14 12.86
N SER A 550 -19.71 -22.00 12.11
CA SER A 550 -19.77 -23.45 12.24
C SER A 550 -18.39 -24.08 12.34
N MET A 551 -18.21 -24.96 13.33
CA MET A 551 -16.98 -25.76 13.49
C MET A 551 -16.68 -26.59 12.24
N LYS A 552 -17.71 -27.14 11.59
CA LYS A 552 -17.52 -27.96 10.37
C LYS A 552 -16.94 -27.11 9.24
N HIS A 553 -17.38 -25.87 9.10
CA HIS A 553 -16.90 -24.99 8.05
C HIS A 553 -15.49 -24.49 8.34
N LEU A 554 -15.20 -24.11 9.58
CA LEU A 554 -13.84 -23.77 10.00
C LEU A 554 -12.86 -24.95 9.77
N GLN A 555 -13.25 -26.18 10.14
CA GLN A 555 -12.42 -27.35 9.89
C GLN A 555 -12.22 -27.62 8.40
N HIS A 556 -13.27 -27.43 7.58
CA HIS A 556 -13.18 -27.54 6.13
C HIS A 556 -12.19 -26.54 5.51
N SER A 557 -12.11 -25.31 6.05
CA SER A 557 -11.22 -24.26 5.54
C SER A 557 -9.75 -24.38 5.99
N ILE A 558 -9.41 -25.41 6.78
CA ILE A 558 -8.03 -25.67 7.23
C ILE A 558 -7.51 -26.98 6.65
N TYR A 559 -7.90 -28.13 7.19
CA TYR A 559 -7.42 -29.47 6.86
C TYR A 559 -8.61 -30.43 6.90
N LEU A 560 -8.85 -31.16 5.81
CA LEU A 560 -9.97 -32.12 5.73
C LEU A 560 -9.86 -33.23 6.79
N SER A 561 -8.62 -33.61 7.13
CA SER A 561 -8.30 -34.61 8.14
C SER A 561 -8.49 -34.14 9.58
N TYR A 562 -8.59 -32.83 9.81
CA TYR A 562 -8.71 -32.27 11.16
C TYR A 562 -10.13 -32.41 11.71
N THR A 563 -10.24 -32.90 12.95
CA THR A 563 -11.52 -33.22 13.59
C THR A 563 -11.70 -32.65 14.99
N ASP A 564 -10.63 -32.16 15.61
CA ASP A 564 -10.70 -31.58 16.95
C ASP A 564 -11.38 -30.20 16.95
N GLY A 565 -11.95 -29.84 18.09
CA GLY A 565 -12.56 -28.52 18.26
C GLY A 565 -11.52 -27.43 18.43
N LEU A 566 -11.71 -26.30 17.74
CA LEU A 566 -10.81 -25.15 17.80
C LEU A 566 -11.59 -23.82 17.90
N GLY A 567 -11.00 -22.84 18.57
CA GLY A 567 -11.56 -21.48 18.67
C GLY A 567 -11.10 -20.57 17.52
N GLY A 568 -9.84 -20.71 17.12
CA GLY A 568 -9.26 -20.00 16.00
C GLY A 568 -8.11 -20.79 15.37
N TRP A 569 -7.67 -20.31 14.21
CA TRP A 569 -6.59 -20.91 13.42
C TRP A 569 -5.92 -19.87 12.55
N ASN A 570 -4.61 -19.97 12.41
CA ASN A 570 -3.87 -19.43 11.27
C ASN A 570 -2.58 -20.23 11.06
N GLU A 571 -2.02 -20.07 9.87
CA GLU A 571 -0.72 -20.63 9.46
C GLU A 571 0.07 -19.50 8.77
N PRO A 572 1.39 -19.68 8.51
CA PRO A 572 2.20 -18.65 7.86
C PRO A 572 1.58 -18.15 6.54
N GLY A 573 1.28 -16.85 6.51
CA GLY A 573 0.72 -16.14 5.36
C GLY A 573 -0.80 -16.28 5.16
N GLU A 574 -1.52 -16.90 6.10
CA GLU A 574 -2.99 -17.01 6.07
C GLU A 574 -3.71 -15.87 6.82
N SER A 575 -5.03 -15.81 6.65
CA SER A 575 -5.90 -15.02 7.51
C SER A 575 -6.00 -15.63 8.92
N ILE A 576 -6.39 -14.81 9.90
CA ILE A 576 -6.85 -15.30 11.20
C ILE A 576 -8.27 -15.83 11.03
N LYS A 577 -8.50 -17.12 11.26
CA LYS A 577 -9.82 -17.75 11.19
C LYS A 577 -10.38 -17.89 12.61
N ILE A 578 -11.62 -17.49 12.84
CA ILE A 578 -12.25 -17.46 14.17
C ILE A 578 -13.61 -18.14 14.12
N LEU A 579 -13.85 -19.10 15.00
CA LEU A 579 -15.19 -19.61 15.28
C LEU A 579 -15.92 -18.66 16.24
N THR A 580 -17.07 -18.14 15.83
CA THR A 580 -17.83 -17.18 16.62
C THR A 580 -19.34 -17.30 16.38
N ASN A 581 -20.11 -16.51 17.11
CA ASN A 581 -21.56 -16.37 16.94
C ASN A 581 -21.98 -14.92 17.20
N PRO A 582 -23.19 -14.50 16.77
CA PRO A 582 -23.65 -13.12 16.92
C PRO A 582 -23.66 -12.57 18.36
N GLY A 583 -23.70 -13.46 19.37
CA GLY A 583 -23.69 -13.12 20.80
C GLY A 583 -22.30 -13.17 21.44
N ALA A 584 -21.22 -13.28 20.66
CA ALA A 584 -19.87 -13.37 21.19
C ALA A 584 -19.51 -12.14 22.03
N ARG A 585 -19.04 -12.39 23.26
CA ARG A 585 -18.64 -11.32 24.17
C ARG A 585 -17.32 -10.71 23.72
N GLN A 586 -17.23 -9.38 23.73
CA GLN A 586 -16.01 -8.64 23.40
C GLN A 586 -14.77 -9.13 24.18
N THR A 587 -14.94 -9.50 25.46
CA THR A 587 -13.84 -10.03 26.29
C THR A 587 -13.29 -11.35 25.75
N MET A 588 -14.16 -12.25 25.27
CA MET A 588 -13.74 -13.52 24.69
C MET A 588 -13.03 -13.29 23.34
N LEU A 589 -13.58 -12.43 22.49
CA LEU A 589 -12.97 -12.07 21.21
C LEU A 589 -11.58 -11.45 21.39
N ARG A 590 -11.43 -10.55 22.38
CA ARG A 590 -10.14 -9.91 22.68
C ARG A 590 -9.07 -10.92 23.12
N ILE A 591 -9.44 -11.91 23.93
CA ILE A 591 -8.52 -12.98 24.36
C ILE A 591 -8.11 -13.83 23.16
N LEU A 592 -9.09 -14.29 22.37
CA LEU A 592 -8.84 -15.16 21.23
C LEU A 592 -8.03 -14.46 20.14
N LEU A 593 -8.37 -13.22 19.79
CA LEU A 593 -7.60 -12.43 18.84
C LEU A 593 -6.16 -12.17 19.31
N GLY A 594 -5.94 -11.95 20.62
CA GLY A 594 -4.60 -11.83 21.18
C GLY A 594 -3.78 -13.12 21.06
N HIS A 595 -4.43 -14.26 21.21
CA HIS A 595 -3.84 -15.58 21.01
C HIS A 595 -3.47 -15.78 19.53
N GLU A 596 -4.45 -15.66 18.62
CA GLU A 596 -4.23 -15.88 17.19
C GLU A 596 -3.23 -14.89 16.58
N TYR A 597 -3.26 -13.62 16.99
CA TYR A 597 -2.27 -12.65 16.52
C TYR A 597 -0.87 -12.91 17.08
N GLY A 598 -0.76 -13.57 18.24
CA GLY A 598 0.52 -14.08 18.75
C GLY A 598 1.17 -15.11 17.80
N HIS A 599 0.36 -15.98 17.19
CA HIS A 599 0.83 -16.88 16.13
C HIS A 599 1.28 -16.11 14.89
N VAL A 600 0.50 -15.13 14.42
CA VAL A 600 0.90 -14.25 13.30
C VAL A 600 2.25 -13.60 13.55
N ALA A 601 2.43 -12.98 14.73
CA ALA A 601 3.68 -12.33 15.12
C ALA A 601 4.85 -13.32 15.23
N THR A 602 4.58 -14.59 15.52
CA THR A 602 5.59 -15.64 15.54
C THR A 602 5.99 -16.06 14.12
N PHE A 603 5.02 -16.24 13.22
CA PHE A 603 5.27 -16.74 11.86
C PHE A 603 6.07 -15.79 10.98
N VAL A 604 6.07 -14.50 11.27
CA VAL A 604 6.88 -13.50 10.55
C VAL A 604 8.36 -13.52 10.94
N LEU A 605 8.75 -14.25 11.99
CA LEU A 605 10.15 -14.29 12.46
C LEU A 605 11.09 -15.10 11.56
N GLY A 606 10.55 -16.01 10.73
CA GLY A 606 11.38 -16.78 9.81
C GLY A 606 10.64 -17.93 9.13
N PRO A 607 11.24 -18.50 8.05
CA PRO A 607 10.61 -19.51 7.22
C PRO A 607 10.42 -20.88 7.91
N LYS A 608 11.02 -21.05 9.09
CA LYS A 608 10.95 -22.26 9.93
C LYS A 608 10.11 -22.06 11.18
N ALA A 609 9.39 -20.94 11.31
CA ALA A 609 8.59 -20.64 12.49
C ALA A 609 7.54 -21.73 12.80
N SER A 610 6.87 -22.28 11.79
CA SER A 610 5.90 -23.37 11.95
C SER A 610 6.53 -24.72 12.34
N ASP A 611 7.85 -24.88 12.22
CA ASP A 611 8.56 -26.12 12.55
C ASP A 611 8.94 -26.18 14.04
N MET A 612 8.67 -25.11 14.81
CA MET A 612 8.97 -25.05 16.25
C MET A 612 8.11 -26.04 17.06
N PRO A 613 8.61 -26.53 18.21
CA PRO A 613 7.82 -27.34 19.13
C PRO A 613 6.46 -26.71 19.45
N TRP A 614 5.39 -27.49 19.36
CA TRP A 614 4.02 -26.98 19.49
C TRP A 614 3.78 -26.26 20.83
N TRP A 615 4.36 -26.75 21.93
CA TRP A 615 4.27 -26.06 23.22
C TRP A 615 4.92 -24.66 23.25
N ILE A 616 5.89 -24.38 22.39
CA ILE A 616 6.47 -23.03 22.24
C ILE A 616 5.47 -22.14 21.51
N LEU A 617 4.95 -22.60 20.37
CA LEU A 617 3.96 -21.86 19.57
C LEU A 617 2.75 -21.47 20.44
N GLU A 618 2.14 -22.44 21.11
CA GLU A 618 0.99 -22.21 22.00
C GLU A 618 1.36 -21.39 23.23
N GLY A 619 2.55 -21.62 23.81
CA GLY A 619 3.01 -20.87 24.97
C GLY A 619 3.17 -19.37 24.67
N VAL A 620 3.72 -19.03 23.51
CA VAL A 620 3.89 -17.65 23.05
C VAL A 620 2.56 -16.99 22.71
N ALA A 621 1.63 -17.72 22.09
CA ALA A 621 0.27 -17.24 21.84
C ALA A 621 -0.48 -16.98 23.15
N GLU A 622 -0.40 -17.87 24.14
CA GLU A 622 -0.96 -17.67 25.48
C GLU A 622 -0.34 -16.46 26.19
N LEU A 623 0.99 -16.29 26.10
CA LEU A 623 1.69 -15.15 26.66
C LEU A 623 1.25 -13.82 26.02
N SER A 624 0.94 -13.84 24.72
CA SER A 624 0.40 -12.70 23.97
C SER A 624 -1.03 -12.35 24.38
N ALA A 625 -1.84 -13.36 24.71
CA ALA A 625 -3.21 -13.18 25.20
C ALA A 625 -3.31 -12.85 26.71
N ALA A 626 -2.23 -13.07 27.48
CA ALA A 626 -2.25 -13.06 28.94
C ALA A 626 -2.78 -11.76 29.57
N LYS A 627 -2.47 -10.60 28.96
CA LYS A 627 -2.97 -9.28 29.39
C LYS A 627 -4.51 -9.22 29.44
N TYR A 628 -5.15 -9.88 28.49
CA TYR A 628 -6.60 -9.90 28.34
C TYR A 628 -7.24 -11.04 29.12
N ALA A 629 -6.60 -12.20 29.14
CA ALA A 629 -7.10 -13.39 29.82
C ALA A 629 -7.07 -13.26 31.34
N ARG A 630 -6.09 -12.51 31.90
CA ARG A 630 -5.89 -12.33 33.35
C ARG A 630 -5.87 -13.64 34.13
N ASN A 631 -5.34 -14.70 33.51
CA ASN A 631 -5.40 -16.08 34.00
C ASN A 631 -4.07 -16.56 34.63
N TRP A 632 -3.02 -15.72 34.66
CA TRP A 632 -1.68 -16.12 35.12
C TRP A 632 -1.67 -16.83 36.47
N THR A 633 -2.34 -16.31 37.49
CA THR A 633 -2.40 -16.95 38.83
C THR A 633 -2.98 -18.37 38.78
N ARG A 634 -3.91 -18.65 37.86
CA ARG A 634 -4.48 -19.99 37.67
C ARG A 634 -3.47 -20.91 36.99
N VAL A 635 -2.79 -20.42 35.95
CA VAL A 635 -1.76 -21.16 35.20
C VAL A 635 -0.59 -21.53 36.13
N ASP A 636 -0.03 -20.54 36.85
CA ASP A 636 1.06 -20.72 37.82
C ASP A 636 0.72 -21.81 38.86
N ARG A 637 -0.45 -21.69 39.51
CA ARG A 637 -0.90 -22.67 40.50
C ARG A 637 -1.02 -24.08 39.92
N MET A 638 -1.56 -24.20 38.71
CA MET A 638 -1.79 -25.49 38.07
C MET A 638 -0.47 -26.18 37.71
N VAL A 639 0.47 -25.45 37.11
CA VAL A 639 1.78 -25.98 36.72
C VAL A 639 2.60 -26.37 37.96
N LYS A 640 2.59 -25.55 39.02
CA LYS A 640 3.20 -25.91 40.31
C LYS A 640 2.56 -27.16 40.94
N ALA A 641 1.25 -27.30 40.85
CA ALA A 641 0.56 -28.51 41.31
C ALA A 641 0.96 -29.75 40.50
N TRP A 642 1.13 -29.63 39.18
CA TRP A 642 1.66 -30.72 38.35
C TRP A 642 3.09 -31.07 38.72
N ALA A 643 3.96 -30.08 38.98
CA ALA A 643 5.31 -30.32 39.44
C ALA A 643 5.33 -31.12 40.76
N LYS A 644 4.51 -30.70 41.74
CA LYS A 644 4.39 -31.38 43.05
C LYS A 644 3.85 -32.81 42.97
N THR A 645 3.03 -33.10 41.95
CA THR A 645 2.39 -34.41 41.78
C THR A 645 3.03 -35.24 40.67
N GLU A 646 4.20 -34.84 40.16
CA GLU A 646 4.93 -35.52 39.09
C GLU A 646 4.10 -35.70 37.80
N LYS A 647 3.25 -34.72 37.49
CA LYS A 647 2.35 -34.70 36.31
C LYS A 647 2.82 -33.75 35.20
N LEU A 648 4.04 -33.22 35.28
CA LEU A 648 4.63 -32.49 34.17
C LEU A 648 4.96 -33.47 33.05
N ILE A 649 4.61 -33.10 31.82
CA ILE A 649 4.86 -33.94 30.65
C ILE A 649 6.24 -33.59 30.09
N PRO A 650 7.06 -34.59 29.71
CA PRO A 650 8.31 -34.37 28.98
C PRO A 650 8.12 -33.51 27.73
N TRP A 651 9.06 -32.59 27.46
CA TRP A 651 8.92 -31.58 26.41
C TRP A 651 8.87 -32.14 24.99
N ASP A 652 9.59 -33.24 24.74
CA ASP A 652 9.57 -33.99 23.48
C ASP A 652 8.16 -34.54 23.18
N LYS A 653 7.44 -34.95 24.21
CA LYS A 653 6.04 -35.40 24.10
C LYS A 653 5.04 -34.28 23.90
N LEU A 654 5.44 -33.02 24.08
CA LEU A 654 4.63 -31.84 23.83
C LEU A 654 4.99 -31.13 22.51
N ALA A 655 5.98 -31.63 21.77
CA ALA A 655 6.54 -30.94 20.61
C ALA A 655 5.76 -31.18 19.31
N ASP A 656 5.26 -32.40 19.08
CA ASP A 656 4.61 -32.79 17.81
C ASP A 656 3.07 -32.71 17.91
N PHE A 657 2.50 -31.69 17.25
CA PHE A 657 1.06 -31.45 17.14
C PHE A 657 0.27 -32.66 16.64
N ARG A 658 0.82 -33.43 15.68
CA ARG A 658 0.15 -34.59 15.09
C ARG A 658 0.49 -35.90 15.82
N GLY A 659 1.35 -35.84 16.84
CA GLY A 659 1.85 -36.96 17.59
C GLY A 659 1.29 -37.05 19.01
N GLU A 660 2.15 -37.37 19.98
CA GLU A 660 1.75 -37.61 21.38
C GLU A 660 1.15 -36.36 22.05
N ALA A 661 1.55 -35.15 21.62
CA ALA A 661 1.14 -33.90 22.24
C ALA A 661 -0.37 -33.66 22.17
N ALA A 662 -1.06 -34.19 21.15
CA ALA A 662 -2.51 -34.12 21.02
C ALA A 662 -3.24 -34.74 22.22
N ASN A 663 -2.62 -35.70 22.92
CA ASN A 663 -3.16 -36.31 24.15
C ASN A 663 -2.92 -35.47 25.41
N HIS A 664 -2.16 -34.37 25.29
CA HIS A 664 -1.66 -33.56 26.39
C HIS A 664 -1.96 -32.06 26.21
N GLY A 665 -3.03 -31.72 25.48
CA GLY A 665 -3.37 -30.33 25.15
C GLY A 665 -3.27 -29.36 26.34
N LEU A 666 -3.86 -29.68 27.50
CA LEU A 666 -3.78 -28.78 28.65
C LEU A 666 -2.33 -28.47 29.10
N ASN A 667 -1.41 -29.42 28.98
CA ASN A 667 0.01 -29.22 29.25
C ASN A 667 0.69 -28.42 28.14
N VAL A 668 0.40 -28.67 26.86
CA VAL A 668 0.95 -27.88 25.74
C VAL A 668 0.74 -26.39 25.98
N TYR A 669 -0.50 -25.98 26.28
CA TYR A 669 -0.84 -24.57 26.50
C TYR A 669 -0.26 -24.04 27.83
N ASN A 670 -0.52 -24.70 28.96
CA ASN A 670 -0.20 -24.11 30.27
C ASN A 670 1.26 -24.33 30.70
N GLN A 671 1.83 -25.51 30.42
CA GLN A 671 3.24 -25.78 30.68
C GLN A 671 4.11 -24.96 29.73
N GLY A 672 3.71 -24.86 28.46
CA GLY A 672 4.36 -24.02 27.46
C GLY A 672 4.33 -22.53 27.85
N HIS A 673 3.15 -21.98 28.15
CA HIS A 673 3.00 -20.59 28.62
C HIS A 673 3.91 -20.32 29.84
N HIS A 674 3.93 -21.23 30.81
CA HIS A 674 4.74 -21.05 32.01
C HIS A 674 6.25 -21.06 31.72
N MET A 675 6.73 -21.91 30.81
CA MET A 675 8.14 -21.92 30.40
C MET A 675 8.53 -20.62 29.67
N VAL A 676 7.74 -20.19 28.68
CA VAL A 676 8.08 -18.95 27.94
C VAL A 676 7.99 -17.71 28.84
N ALA A 677 7.05 -17.67 29.79
CA ALA A 677 6.97 -16.60 30.79
C ALA A 677 8.16 -16.62 31.75
N PHE A 678 8.65 -17.80 32.13
CA PHE A 678 9.88 -17.95 32.90
C PHE A 678 11.08 -17.40 32.13
N ILE A 679 11.24 -17.73 30.86
CA ILE A 679 12.33 -17.18 30.02
C ILE A 679 12.23 -15.66 29.96
N ALA A 680 11.05 -15.11 29.66
CA ALA A 680 10.82 -13.67 29.58
C ALA A 680 11.16 -12.93 30.89
N THR A 681 10.93 -13.57 32.04
CA THR A 681 11.15 -12.97 33.36
C THR A 681 12.59 -13.15 33.85
N ALA A 682 13.15 -14.36 33.71
CA ALA A 682 14.47 -14.69 34.23
C ALA A 682 15.62 -14.18 33.33
N TYR A 683 15.39 -14.06 32.02
CA TYR A 683 16.43 -13.68 31.04
C TYR A 683 16.12 -12.40 30.25
N THR A 684 14.90 -11.85 30.36
CA THR A 684 14.31 -10.73 29.59
C THR A 684 13.45 -11.14 28.40
N ARG A 685 12.51 -10.25 28.05
CA ARG A 685 11.64 -10.37 26.87
C ARG A 685 12.44 -10.39 25.56
N THR A 686 13.48 -9.57 25.44
CA THR A 686 14.36 -9.56 24.27
C THR A 686 15.02 -10.93 24.07
N LYS A 687 15.53 -11.54 25.14
CA LYS A 687 16.11 -12.89 25.05
C LYS A 687 15.11 -13.97 24.67
N LEU A 688 13.86 -13.88 25.14
CA LEU A 688 12.79 -14.75 24.65
C LEU A 688 12.59 -14.59 23.13
N ASN A 689 12.49 -13.35 22.65
CA ASN A 689 12.25 -13.07 21.23
C ASN A 689 13.43 -13.54 20.36
N ASP A 690 14.66 -13.30 20.78
CA ASP A 690 15.88 -13.80 20.11
C ASP A 690 15.89 -15.33 20.04
N TRP A 691 15.45 -16.00 21.11
CA TRP A 691 15.41 -17.46 21.22
C TRP A 691 14.35 -18.09 20.31
N ILE A 692 13.19 -17.43 20.17
CA ILE A 692 12.14 -17.85 19.22
C ILE A 692 12.61 -17.55 17.78
N ALA A 693 13.18 -16.38 17.52
CA ALA A 693 13.67 -16.00 16.18
C ALA A 693 14.79 -16.93 15.69
N ALA A 694 15.70 -17.35 16.56
CA ALA A 694 16.73 -18.35 16.24
C ALA A 694 16.13 -19.67 15.74
N GLN A 695 15.10 -20.18 16.42
CA GLN A 695 14.40 -21.39 16.03
C GLN A 695 13.56 -21.21 14.75
N ALA A 696 12.89 -20.06 14.61
CA ALA A 696 12.18 -19.68 13.39
C ALA A 696 13.08 -19.57 12.15
N ASN A 697 14.40 -19.51 12.34
CA ASN A 697 15.42 -19.54 11.29
C ASN A 697 16.19 -20.87 11.22
N GLY A 698 15.69 -21.92 11.88
CA GLY A 698 16.14 -23.31 11.73
C GLY A 698 17.12 -23.82 12.79
N MET A 699 17.41 -23.05 13.84
CA MET A 699 18.17 -23.59 14.98
C MET A 699 17.34 -24.60 15.76
N SER A 700 17.99 -25.66 16.25
CA SER A 700 17.35 -26.59 17.19
C SER A 700 17.10 -25.92 18.53
N LEU A 701 16.19 -26.47 19.33
CA LEU A 701 15.85 -26.00 20.67
C LEU A 701 17.09 -25.86 21.59
N ASP A 702 17.97 -26.86 21.59
CA ASP A 702 19.20 -26.83 22.41
C ASP A 702 20.20 -25.81 21.88
N GLN A 703 20.38 -25.74 20.55
CA GLN A 703 21.29 -24.76 19.94
C GLN A 703 20.85 -23.32 20.24
N ALA A 704 19.57 -23.00 20.02
CA ALA A 704 19.02 -21.69 20.33
C ALA A 704 19.17 -21.35 21.82
N SER A 705 18.95 -22.33 22.71
CA SER A 705 19.13 -22.14 24.16
C SER A 705 20.58 -21.79 24.50
N ARG A 706 21.55 -22.52 23.94
CA ARG A 706 22.98 -22.26 24.19
C ARG A 706 23.41 -20.90 23.67
N ASP A 707 23.04 -20.58 22.43
CA ASP A 707 23.51 -19.36 21.77
C ASP A 707 22.86 -18.10 22.35
N VAL A 708 21.58 -18.17 22.71
CA VAL A 708 20.83 -17.00 23.15
C VAL A 708 20.84 -16.86 24.67
N LEU A 709 20.62 -17.97 25.41
CA LEU A 709 20.48 -17.96 26.86
C LEU A 709 21.77 -18.34 27.60
N GLY A 710 22.75 -18.92 26.90
CA GLY A 710 24.05 -19.30 27.47
C GLY A 710 24.05 -20.64 28.21
N LEU A 711 23.03 -21.49 28.01
CA LEU A 711 22.87 -22.79 28.66
C LEU A 711 22.09 -23.78 27.77
N SER A 712 22.27 -25.08 28.01
CA SER A 712 21.51 -26.12 27.30
C SER A 712 20.01 -26.05 27.62
N PHE A 713 19.18 -26.65 26.78
CA PHE A 713 17.74 -26.73 27.09
C PHE A 713 17.47 -27.55 28.37
N ASP A 714 18.27 -28.60 28.65
CA ASP A 714 18.15 -29.40 29.88
C ASP A 714 18.48 -28.57 31.14
N GLU A 715 19.49 -27.69 31.04
CA GLU A 715 19.83 -26.75 32.12
C GLU A 715 18.71 -25.72 32.30
N LEU A 716 18.06 -25.29 31.21
CA LEU A 716 16.91 -24.38 31.25
C LEU A 716 15.71 -25.03 31.94
N ASP A 717 15.39 -26.27 31.56
CA ASP A 717 14.32 -27.07 32.17
C ASP A 717 14.58 -27.28 33.66
N THR A 718 15.81 -27.60 34.05
CA THR A 718 16.20 -27.77 35.45
C THR A 718 15.94 -26.49 36.25
N LYS A 719 16.42 -25.34 35.76
CA LYS A 719 16.21 -24.03 36.41
C LYS A 719 14.73 -23.66 36.48
N TRP A 720 13.98 -23.93 35.42
CA TRP A 720 12.54 -23.69 35.40
C TRP A 720 11.84 -24.56 36.46
N ARG A 721 12.14 -25.86 36.54
CA ARG A 721 11.57 -26.77 37.56
C ARG A 721 11.92 -26.35 38.98
N GLU A 722 13.15 -25.92 39.22
CA GLU A 722 13.57 -25.36 40.52
C GLU A 722 12.72 -24.15 40.90
N SER A 723 12.36 -23.29 39.94
CA SER A 723 11.49 -22.13 40.18
C SER A 723 10.05 -22.49 40.57
N LEU A 724 9.60 -23.73 40.32
CA LEU A 724 8.27 -24.21 40.68
C LEU A 724 8.17 -24.62 42.15
N VAL A 725 9.29 -24.82 42.84
CA VAL A 725 9.33 -25.22 44.25
C VAL A 725 9.31 -23.96 45.10
N GLU A 726 8.22 -23.73 45.85
CA GLU A 726 8.20 -22.68 46.88
C GLU A 726 9.28 -22.97 47.93
N THR A 727 10.24 -22.06 48.10
CA THR A 727 11.06 -22.03 49.32
C THR A 727 10.13 -21.63 50.47
N PRO A 728 10.02 -22.39 51.57
CA PRO A 728 9.25 -21.97 52.72
C PRO A 728 9.77 -20.61 53.19
N ALA A 729 8.90 -19.62 53.31
CA ALA A 729 9.26 -18.37 53.97
C ALA A 729 9.81 -18.70 55.37
N GLU A 730 11.05 -18.28 55.66
CA GLU A 730 11.58 -18.32 57.02
C GLU A 730 10.57 -17.62 57.93
N LYS A 731 10.01 -18.38 58.87
CA LYS A 731 9.29 -17.77 59.99
C LYS A 731 10.27 -16.85 60.71
N PRO A 732 9.92 -15.59 61.00
CA PRO A 732 10.78 -14.73 61.79
C PRO A 732 11.01 -15.42 63.14
N ALA A 733 12.28 -15.54 63.53
CA ALA A 733 12.66 -16.03 64.84
C ALA A 733 12.06 -15.11 65.92
N GLU A 734 11.50 -15.72 66.96
CA GLU A 734 10.96 -15.03 68.16
C GLU A 734 12.02 -14.20 68.89
#